data_AF-A0A453S9E2-F1
#
_entry.id   AF-A0A453S9E2-F1
#
_cell.length_a   1.000
_cell.length_b   1.000
_cell.length_c   1.000
_cell.angle_alpha   90.00
_cell.angle_beta   90.00
_cell.angle_gamma   90.00
#
_symmetry.space_group_name_H-M   'P 1'
#
loop_
_entity.id
_entity.type
_entity.pdbx_description
1 polymer ?
#
loop_
_entity_poly.entity_id
_entity_poly.type
_entity_poly.pdbx_seq_one_letter_code
_entity_poly.pdbx_strand_id
1 'polypeptide(L)'
;GFLVKTGVSDRAFAQFLRDRHKALKDRRWELYSRFIDLKEGSSGYELLGMHRHRQHRVDFMDWAPGARYCSLIGDFNQWSATENCAREGHLGHDDFGYWFVILEDKLREGQEPDEYFFQEYNYVDDYDKGDNGVDAKDLIRRMNEEYWEPGEVTSRKSRWETVAKLYEQMFGPNGPQTEEELGEIPDAETRYKNWKATQKDESSSSSPSYDIIDTGQEFDIFNVVTDRASFEKFQAKATPLAYWVEMRKGRKAWIEKYVPAISHKDKYRIYFNTPDGALERVPAWATYVLPDAEGMQSYAVHWEPPPEEIYKWRFGRPKVKGSLRIYECHVGISGSEQKISSFQEFTSNVLPHIKNAGYNAVQIIGVLEHKDYSSVGYKVTNYFAVSSRFGTPDDFKKLVDEAHGLGLLVLIDIVHSYASADEMVGLSLFDGSNDCYFHSGKRGHHKYWGTRMFKYDDVDVLHFLLSNLSWWVTEYKIDGFQFHSLSSMLYTHNGFSTFTGAIEEYCNQYVDKDALIYLILANEMLHELHPDIITIAEDATYYPGLCEPTTQGGLGFDYWANLSIPEMWLWHLENVPEREWSMNKIMKVLISSNHHMLSYVENHNQSISGRKSFAEIILNTGMCSSGSVDDDLIFKASSLLKVLV
;
A
#
# COMPACT_ATOMS: atom_id res chain seq x y z
N GLY A 1 -0.31 -7.02 -31.33
CA GLY A 1 -0.67 -6.29 -30.11
C GLY A 1 -1.78 -5.31 -30.42
N PHE A 2 -2.08 -4.42 -29.48
CA PHE A 2 -3.27 -3.58 -29.55
C PHE A 2 -3.26 -2.58 -30.73
N LEU A 3 -2.08 -2.16 -31.22
CA LEU A 3 -1.97 -1.28 -32.39
C LEU A 3 -2.74 -1.79 -33.62
N VAL A 4 -2.70 -3.10 -33.87
CA VAL A 4 -3.42 -3.72 -35.01
C VAL A 4 -4.93 -3.69 -34.77
N LYS A 5 -5.35 -3.91 -33.51
CA LYS A 5 -6.76 -3.89 -33.08
C LYS A 5 -7.35 -2.48 -33.20
N THR A 6 -6.59 -1.46 -32.81
CA THR A 6 -7.01 -0.05 -32.82
C THR A 6 -6.72 0.66 -34.15
N GLY A 7 -6.10 -0.01 -35.12
CA GLY A 7 -5.79 0.55 -36.43
C GLY A 7 -4.69 1.62 -36.42
N VAL A 8 -3.86 1.67 -35.36
CA VAL A 8 -2.75 2.62 -35.25
C VAL A 8 -1.55 2.11 -36.05
N SER A 9 -1.20 2.80 -37.13
CA SER A 9 -0.09 2.43 -38.04
C SER A 9 1.17 3.28 -37.88
N ASP A 10 1.25 4.11 -36.83
CA ASP A 10 2.39 5.00 -36.61
C ASP A 10 3.67 4.22 -36.26
N ARG A 11 4.75 4.49 -37.00
CA ARG A 11 6.02 3.76 -36.87
C ARG A 11 6.81 4.20 -35.63
N ALA A 12 6.75 5.47 -35.26
CA ALA A 12 7.49 6.01 -34.13
C ALA A 12 6.91 5.49 -32.81
N PHE A 13 5.58 5.49 -32.69
CA PHE A 13 4.87 4.93 -31.54
C PHE A 13 5.08 3.42 -31.43
N ALA A 14 5.05 2.69 -32.55
CA ALA A 14 5.38 1.28 -32.54
C ALA A 14 6.82 1.00 -32.08
N GLN A 15 7.78 1.86 -32.42
CA GLN A 15 9.15 1.77 -31.91
C GLN A 15 9.21 2.10 -30.42
N PHE A 16 8.55 3.16 -29.99
CA PHE A 16 8.46 3.55 -28.58
C PHE A 16 7.92 2.41 -27.70
N LEU A 17 6.87 1.70 -28.14
CA LEU A 17 6.32 0.56 -27.42
C LEU A 17 7.30 -0.63 -27.34
N ARG A 18 8.11 -0.85 -28.39
CA ARG A 18 9.18 -1.87 -28.35
C ARG A 18 10.26 -1.49 -27.33
N ASP A 19 10.67 -0.22 -27.32
CA ASP A 19 11.67 0.29 -26.37
C ASP A 19 11.15 0.22 -24.94
N ARG A 20 9.87 0.58 -24.71
CA ARG A 20 9.21 0.44 -23.41
C ARG A 20 9.15 -1.02 -22.97
N HIS A 21 8.81 -1.94 -23.87
CA HIS A 21 8.79 -3.37 -23.53
C HIS A 21 10.18 -3.92 -23.20
N LYS A 22 11.23 -3.41 -23.85
CA LYS A 22 12.61 -3.74 -23.48
C LYS A 22 12.94 -3.21 -22.08
N ALA A 23 12.68 -1.92 -21.82
CA ALA A 23 12.91 -1.32 -20.52
C ALA A 23 12.11 -1.98 -19.38
N LEU A 24 10.89 -2.46 -19.66
CA LEU A 24 10.10 -3.27 -18.72
C LEU A 24 10.82 -4.56 -18.34
N LYS A 25 11.47 -5.25 -19.29
CA LYS A 25 12.23 -6.47 -18.99
C LYS A 25 13.46 -6.17 -18.14
N ASP A 26 14.19 -5.12 -18.50
CA ASP A 26 15.35 -4.67 -17.75
C ASP A 26 14.93 -4.30 -16.31
N ARG A 27 13.80 -3.61 -16.15
CA ARG A 27 13.26 -3.29 -14.82
C ARG A 27 12.80 -4.50 -14.02
N ARG A 28 12.15 -5.49 -14.66
CA ARG A 28 11.81 -6.75 -13.98
C ARG A 28 13.05 -7.48 -13.51
N TRP A 29 14.12 -7.46 -14.30
CA TRP A 29 15.39 -8.07 -13.90
C TRP A 29 15.97 -7.39 -12.66
N GLU A 30 15.98 -6.06 -12.62
CA GLU A 30 16.40 -5.30 -11.44
C GLU A 30 15.54 -5.62 -10.21
N LEU A 31 14.22 -5.67 -10.37
CA LEU A 31 13.31 -6.05 -9.28
C LEU A 31 13.59 -7.49 -8.80
N TYR A 32 13.75 -8.43 -9.73
CA TYR A 32 14.00 -9.83 -9.41
C TYR A 32 15.41 -10.14 -8.91
N SER A 33 16.33 -9.18 -9.03
CA SER A 33 17.62 -9.26 -8.36
C SER A 33 17.51 -9.01 -6.85
N ARG A 34 16.43 -8.33 -6.40
CA ARG A 34 16.15 -8.05 -4.99
C ARG A 34 15.07 -8.94 -4.39
N PHE A 35 14.06 -9.31 -5.19
CA PHE A 35 12.90 -10.09 -4.76
C PHE A 35 12.76 -11.33 -5.64
N ILE A 36 12.25 -12.44 -5.11
CA ILE A 36 12.06 -13.67 -5.89
C ILE A 36 11.05 -13.46 -7.03
N ASP A 37 9.97 -12.73 -6.75
CA ASP A 37 8.91 -12.44 -7.70
C ASP A 37 8.16 -11.13 -7.35
N LEU A 38 7.12 -10.79 -8.13
CA LEU A 38 6.30 -9.61 -7.88
C LEU A 38 5.49 -9.71 -6.59
N LYS A 39 5.18 -10.93 -6.14
CA LYS A 39 4.42 -11.15 -4.91
C LYS A 39 5.25 -10.71 -3.72
N GLU A 40 6.48 -11.18 -3.62
CA GLU A 40 7.44 -10.75 -2.58
C GLU A 40 7.77 -9.26 -2.71
N GLY A 41 7.98 -8.77 -3.94
CA GLY A 41 8.20 -7.35 -4.20
C GLY A 41 7.03 -6.44 -3.78
N SER A 42 5.84 -7.00 -3.56
CA SER A 42 4.63 -6.29 -3.12
C SER A 42 4.20 -6.62 -1.68
N SER A 43 4.99 -7.37 -0.92
CA SER A 43 4.67 -7.74 0.46
C SER A 43 5.54 -6.98 1.47
N GLY A 44 6.07 -5.81 1.09
CA GLY A 44 6.93 -5.01 1.95
C GLY A 44 6.29 -4.64 3.28
N TYR A 45 4.96 -4.45 3.30
CA TYR A 45 4.21 -4.13 4.52
C TYR A 45 4.24 -5.26 5.58
N GLU A 46 4.70 -6.46 5.24
CA GLU A 46 4.89 -7.57 6.20
C GLU A 46 6.21 -7.47 6.98
N LEU A 47 7.15 -6.62 6.52
CA LEU A 47 8.49 -6.44 7.09
C LEU A 47 8.74 -5.00 7.52
N LEU A 48 8.29 -4.03 6.72
CA LEU A 48 8.51 -2.61 6.90
C LEU A 48 7.41 -2.01 7.79
N GLY A 49 7.77 -1.00 8.58
CA GLY A 49 6.95 -0.48 9.67
C GLY A 49 7.20 -1.26 10.96
N MET A 50 6.21 -1.31 11.86
CA MET A 50 6.32 -1.99 13.16
C MET A 50 5.61 -3.34 13.16
N HIS A 51 6.34 -4.40 13.53
CA HIS A 51 5.86 -5.78 13.53
C HIS A 51 6.16 -6.50 14.84
N ARG A 52 5.12 -7.00 15.50
CA ARG A 52 5.24 -7.82 16.70
C ARG A 52 5.92 -9.14 16.34
N HIS A 53 7.06 -9.47 16.95
CA HIS A 53 7.79 -10.71 16.71
C HIS A 53 7.57 -11.75 17.82
N ARG A 54 7.50 -13.04 17.44
CA ARG A 54 7.19 -14.18 18.34
C ARG A 54 8.17 -14.35 19.51
N GLN A 55 9.32 -13.70 19.43
CA GLN A 55 10.40 -13.75 20.42
C GLN A 55 10.31 -12.57 21.42
N HIS A 56 9.10 -12.15 21.79
CA HIS A 56 8.85 -11.11 22.79
C HIS A 56 9.56 -9.79 22.48
N ARG A 57 9.38 -9.30 21.25
CA ARG A 57 9.91 -8.03 20.79
C ARG A 57 9.03 -7.43 19.68
N VAL A 58 9.28 -6.18 19.33
CA VAL A 58 8.77 -5.54 18.11
C VAL A 58 9.95 -5.22 17.22
N ASP A 59 9.85 -5.69 15.98
CA ASP A 59 10.80 -5.45 14.91
C ASP A 59 10.29 -4.23 14.12
N PHE A 60 11.14 -3.21 13.99
CA PHE A 60 10.85 -2.03 13.19
C PHE A 60 11.84 -1.88 12.05
N MET A 61 11.33 -1.59 10.85
CA MET A 61 12.16 -1.38 9.68
C MET A 61 11.64 -0.22 8.83
N ASP A 62 12.53 0.64 8.33
CA ASP A 62 12.18 1.68 7.35
C ASP A 62 13.36 1.96 6.42
N TRP A 63 13.08 2.51 5.24
CA TRP A 63 14.08 2.81 4.22
C TRP A 63 14.47 4.30 4.27
N ALA A 64 15.73 4.57 4.60
CA ALA A 64 16.24 5.92 4.74
C ALA A 64 17.76 5.97 4.44
N PRO A 65 18.16 5.79 3.16
CA PRO A 65 19.57 5.67 2.77
C PRO A 65 20.40 6.93 3.04
N GLY A 66 19.77 8.11 3.11
CA GLY A 66 20.44 9.38 3.44
C GLY A 66 20.69 9.61 4.94
N ALA A 67 20.10 8.80 5.82
CA ALA A 67 20.32 8.91 7.26
C ALA A 67 21.67 8.31 7.67
N ARG A 68 22.22 8.75 8.80
CA ARG A 68 23.45 8.24 9.43
C ARG A 68 23.19 7.55 10.76
N TYR A 69 22.00 7.72 11.30
CA TYR A 69 21.52 7.12 12.54
C TYR A 69 20.00 7.11 12.52
N CYS A 70 19.41 6.03 13.03
CA CYS A 70 17.97 5.87 13.20
C CYS A 70 17.68 5.38 14.61
N SER A 71 16.65 5.95 15.23
CA SER A 71 16.08 5.46 16.49
C SER A 71 14.57 5.67 16.50
N LEU A 72 13.89 4.86 17.32
CA LEU A 72 12.47 5.06 17.57
C LEU A 72 12.26 5.87 18.85
N ILE A 73 11.43 6.90 18.73
CA ILE A 73 11.04 7.76 19.85
C ILE A 73 9.54 7.68 20.05
N GLY A 74 9.08 7.65 21.30
CA GLY A 74 7.66 7.58 21.60
C GLY A 74 7.34 7.51 23.08
N ASP A 75 6.07 7.28 23.38
CA ASP A 75 5.58 7.22 24.77
C ASP A 75 6.32 6.14 25.59
N PHE A 76 6.69 5.03 24.94
CA PHE A 76 7.36 3.88 25.56
C PHE A 76 8.80 4.13 26.02
N ASN A 77 9.46 5.18 25.52
CA ASN A 77 10.81 5.59 25.92
C ASN A 77 10.93 7.07 26.27
N GLN A 78 9.81 7.69 26.65
CA GLN A 78 9.73 9.12 27.00
C GLN A 78 10.31 10.03 25.91
N TRP A 79 10.13 9.65 24.64
CA TRP A 79 10.61 10.38 23.47
C TRP A 79 12.14 10.57 23.43
N SER A 80 12.90 9.60 23.96
CA SER A 80 14.36 9.61 23.96
C SER A 80 14.96 9.22 22.61
N ALA A 81 15.71 10.14 21.97
CA ALA A 81 16.38 9.91 20.68
C ALA A 81 17.66 9.06 20.77
N THR A 82 18.12 8.70 21.97
CA THR A 82 19.34 7.91 22.18
C THR A 82 19.07 6.47 22.61
N GLU A 83 17.81 6.16 22.93
CA GLU A 83 17.36 4.81 23.26
C GLU A 83 16.68 4.18 22.03
N ASN A 84 16.60 2.85 21.99
CA ASN A 84 15.94 2.13 20.90
C ASN A 84 16.47 2.55 19.52
N CYS A 85 17.79 2.65 19.42
CA CYS A 85 18.49 2.90 18.17
C CYS A 85 18.64 1.62 17.36
N ALA A 86 18.89 1.79 16.06
CA ALA A 86 19.24 0.66 15.21
C ALA A 86 20.52 -0.01 15.73
N ARG A 87 20.57 -1.35 15.65
CA ARG A 87 21.64 -2.15 16.29
C ARG A 87 23.03 -1.70 15.83
N GLU A 88 23.99 -1.67 16.76
CA GLU A 88 25.40 -1.39 16.44
C GLU A 88 25.98 -2.52 15.57
N GLY A 89 26.22 -2.21 14.30
CA GLY A 89 26.82 -3.08 13.27
C GLY A 89 26.48 -2.58 11.86
N HIS A 90 27.50 -2.32 11.05
CA HIS A 90 27.45 -1.61 9.74
C HIS A 90 26.44 -0.46 9.69
N LEU A 91 26.59 0.47 10.64
CA LEU A 91 25.81 1.71 10.74
C LEU A 91 24.32 1.55 11.11
N GLY A 92 23.84 0.35 11.46
CA GLY A 92 22.44 0.13 11.84
C GLY A 92 21.47 0.07 10.65
N HIS A 93 22.01 0.03 9.43
CA HIS A 93 21.26 -0.22 8.21
C HIS A 93 21.97 -1.23 7.30
N ASP A 94 21.26 -1.83 6.36
CA ASP A 94 21.86 -2.71 5.36
C ASP A 94 22.52 -1.92 4.20
N ASP A 95 23.16 -2.63 3.27
CA ASP A 95 23.84 -2.03 2.10
C ASP A 95 22.89 -1.24 1.17
N PHE A 96 21.57 -1.39 1.34
CA PHE A 96 20.54 -0.71 0.56
C PHE A 96 19.90 0.47 1.31
N GLY A 97 20.31 0.72 2.56
CA GLY A 97 19.83 1.84 3.39
C GLY A 97 18.57 1.54 4.19
N TYR A 98 18.25 0.26 4.42
CA TYR A 98 17.17 -0.14 5.32
C TYR A 98 17.63 -0.20 6.77
N TRP A 99 16.97 0.55 7.63
CA TRP A 99 17.25 0.62 9.05
C TRP A 99 16.44 -0.40 9.82
N PHE A 100 17.06 -1.06 10.81
CA PHE A 100 16.39 -2.06 11.63
C PHE A 100 16.56 -1.78 13.13
N VAL A 101 15.44 -1.59 13.82
CA VAL A 101 15.36 -1.32 15.26
C VAL A 101 14.58 -2.44 15.94
N ILE A 102 15.09 -2.94 17.06
CA ILE A 102 14.39 -3.93 17.88
C ILE A 102 13.97 -3.29 19.21
N LEU A 103 12.68 -3.41 19.53
CA LEU A 103 12.13 -3.08 20.84
C LEU A 103 11.87 -4.37 21.63
N GLU A 104 12.69 -4.68 22.62
CA GLU A 104 12.52 -5.89 23.44
C GLU A 104 11.47 -5.70 24.53
N ASP A 105 10.58 -6.69 24.68
CA ASP A 105 9.59 -6.68 25.75
C ASP A 105 10.28 -6.88 27.10
N LYS A 106 9.85 -6.14 28.12
CA LYS A 106 10.51 -6.10 29.43
C LYS A 106 9.97 -7.19 30.34
N LEU A 107 10.85 -8.03 30.88
CA LEU A 107 10.49 -9.02 31.89
C LEU A 107 10.09 -8.32 33.21
N ARG A 108 9.00 -8.75 33.84
CA ARG A 108 8.58 -8.20 35.14
C ARG A 108 9.50 -8.66 36.26
N GLU A 109 9.66 -7.83 37.29
CA GLU A 109 10.50 -8.15 38.44
C GLU A 109 10.10 -9.48 39.09
N GLY A 110 11.08 -10.35 39.33
CA GLY A 110 10.89 -11.66 39.96
C GLY A 110 10.41 -12.78 39.03
N GLN A 111 10.27 -12.53 37.73
CA GLN A 111 10.03 -13.57 36.72
C GLN A 111 11.36 -14.02 36.10
N GLU A 112 11.43 -15.27 35.62
CA GLU A 112 12.58 -15.81 34.87
C GLU A 112 12.27 -15.80 33.37
N PRO A 113 13.19 -15.43 32.46
CA PRO A 113 12.90 -15.42 31.03
C PRO A 113 12.53 -16.82 30.52
N ASP A 114 11.66 -16.89 29.51
CA ASP A 114 11.35 -18.17 28.86
C ASP A 114 12.63 -18.78 28.23
N GLU A 115 12.99 -20.01 28.62
CA GLU A 115 14.13 -20.73 28.05
C GLU A 115 13.95 -21.05 26.56
N TYR A 116 12.70 -21.12 26.11
CA TYR A 116 12.32 -21.38 24.72
C TYR A 116 11.36 -20.29 24.26
N PHE A 117 11.79 -19.47 23.29
CA PHE A 117 10.93 -18.45 22.70
C PHE A 117 9.74 -19.12 22.00
N PHE A 118 8.55 -18.94 22.57
CA PHE A 118 7.28 -19.43 22.05
C PHE A 118 7.31 -20.93 21.73
N GLN A 119 7.43 -21.78 22.77
CA GLN A 119 6.97 -23.17 22.68
C GLN A 119 5.62 -23.18 21.97
N GLU A 120 5.48 -24.06 20.97
CA GLU A 120 4.35 -24.15 20.06
C GLU A 120 3.01 -24.17 20.83
N TYR A 121 2.42 -23.00 21.04
CA TYR A 121 1.05 -22.84 21.51
C TYR A 121 0.09 -23.25 20.38
N ASN A 122 0.12 -24.52 20.01
CA ASN A 122 -0.90 -25.18 19.19
C ASN A 122 -1.91 -25.82 20.13
N TYR A 123 -2.71 -24.96 20.76
CA TYR A 123 -3.95 -25.36 21.42
C TYR A 123 -5.15 -24.74 20.69
N VAL A 124 -5.16 -24.86 19.36
CA VAL A 124 -6.28 -24.39 18.53
C VAL A 124 -7.05 -25.62 18.06
N ASP A 125 -8.01 -26.05 18.88
CA ASP A 125 -9.43 -25.99 18.46
C ASP A 125 -10.39 -26.39 19.61
N ASP A 126 -9.93 -27.17 20.60
CA ASP A 126 -10.86 -27.82 21.54
C ASP A 126 -11.09 -27.07 22.87
N TYR A 127 -10.15 -26.21 23.33
CA TYR A 127 -10.26 -25.61 24.68
C TYR A 127 -10.19 -24.07 24.75
N ASP A 128 -9.94 -23.35 23.66
CA ASP A 128 -10.04 -21.86 23.62
C ASP A 128 -11.38 -21.35 23.04
N LYS A 129 -12.31 -22.26 22.73
CA LYS A 129 -13.70 -21.92 22.39
C LYS A 129 -14.55 -21.78 23.66
N GLY A 130 -14.39 -20.65 24.35
CA GLY A 130 -15.33 -20.18 25.38
C GLY A 130 -14.75 -19.96 26.78
N ASP A 131 -15.45 -19.13 27.56
CA ASP A 131 -15.20 -18.89 29.00
C ASP A 131 -15.56 -20.12 29.83
N ASN A 132 -14.70 -21.14 29.82
CA ASN A 132 -14.90 -22.35 30.63
C ASN A 132 -14.52 -22.17 32.12
N GLY A 133 -14.32 -20.92 32.59
CA GLY A 133 -14.06 -20.64 34.02
C GLY A 133 -12.80 -21.28 34.61
N VAL A 134 -11.84 -21.69 33.77
CA VAL A 134 -10.59 -22.33 34.21
C VAL A 134 -9.57 -21.24 34.57
N ASP A 135 -9.03 -21.32 35.80
CA ASP A 135 -8.01 -20.42 36.32
C ASP A 135 -6.71 -20.48 35.48
N ALA A 136 -6.08 -19.33 35.24
CA ALA A 136 -4.90 -19.21 34.38
C ALA A 136 -3.75 -20.12 34.85
N LYS A 137 -3.59 -20.26 36.18
CA LYS A 137 -2.56 -21.12 36.79
C LYS A 137 -2.83 -22.60 36.57
N ASP A 138 -4.09 -23.04 36.63
CA ASP A 138 -4.47 -24.43 36.39
C ASP A 138 -4.32 -24.80 34.91
N LEU A 139 -4.52 -23.83 34.01
CA LEU A 139 -4.31 -24.02 32.57
C LEU A 139 -2.81 -24.18 32.27
N ILE A 140 -1.95 -23.34 32.87
CA ILE A 140 -0.48 -23.44 32.77
C ILE A 140 0.00 -24.79 33.32
N ARG A 141 -0.53 -25.24 34.46
CA ARG A 141 -0.17 -26.53 35.06
C ARG A 141 -0.54 -27.72 34.17
N ARG A 142 -1.77 -27.77 33.64
CA ARG A 142 -2.22 -28.86 32.75
C ARG A 142 -1.46 -28.88 31.43
N MET A 143 -1.13 -27.71 30.89
CA MET A 143 -0.32 -27.58 29.69
C MET A 143 1.07 -28.21 29.87
N ASN A 144 1.67 -28.06 31.05
CA ASN A 144 2.94 -28.70 31.40
C ASN A 144 2.83 -30.22 31.62
N GLU A 145 1.66 -30.71 32.00
CA GLU A 145 1.42 -32.14 32.28
C GLU A 145 1.06 -32.95 31.01
N GLU A 146 0.43 -32.34 29.99
CA GLU A 146 -0.14 -33.06 28.84
C GLU A 146 0.74 -33.12 27.57
N TYR A 147 1.68 -32.18 27.36
CA TYR A 147 2.30 -31.97 26.03
C TYR A 147 3.80 -32.30 25.89
N TRP A 148 4.44 -32.97 26.86
CA TRP A 148 5.83 -33.38 26.69
C TRP A 148 6.15 -34.82 27.14
N GLU A 149 6.73 -35.62 26.23
CA GLU A 149 7.61 -36.72 26.61
C GLU A 149 9.05 -36.19 26.72
N PRO A 150 9.78 -36.47 27.83
CA PRO A 150 11.16 -36.03 28.01
C PRO A 150 12.10 -36.66 26.98
N GLY A 151 12.29 -36.02 25.82
CA GLY A 151 13.26 -36.50 24.82
C GLY A 151 13.27 -35.86 23.43
N GLU A 152 12.24 -35.14 22.98
CA GLU A 152 12.23 -34.59 21.60
C GLU A 152 12.95 -33.24 21.48
N VAL A 153 14.28 -33.25 21.62
CA VAL A 153 15.11 -32.08 21.35
C VAL A 153 15.22 -31.88 19.83
N THR A 154 14.40 -31.00 19.26
CA THR A 154 14.77 -30.36 17.99
C THR A 154 14.96 -28.86 18.21
N SER A 155 16.21 -28.42 18.25
CA SER A 155 16.55 -27.00 18.33
C SER A 155 16.16 -26.32 17.02
N ARG A 156 14.93 -25.83 16.91
CA ARG A 156 14.53 -24.95 15.80
C ARG A 156 15.02 -23.53 16.07
N LYS A 157 16.32 -23.30 15.86
CA LYS A 157 16.83 -21.95 15.65
C LYS A 157 16.24 -21.40 14.36
N SER A 158 15.84 -20.13 14.36
CA SER A 158 15.38 -19.46 13.15
C SER A 158 16.44 -19.56 12.04
N ARG A 159 16.04 -19.66 10.77
CA ARG A 159 16.97 -19.64 9.63
C ARG A 159 17.83 -18.37 9.64
N TRP A 160 17.25 -17.26 10.12
CA TRP A 160 17.93 -15.99 10.34
C TRP A 160 18.78 -15.94 11.61
N GLU A 161 18.43 -16.71 12.64
CA GLU A 161 19.27 -16.86 13.83
C GLU A 161 20.50 -17.72 13.54
N THR A 162 20.42 -18.66 12.61
CA THR A 162 21.59 -19.41 12.12
C THR A 162 22.52 -18.48 11.36
N VAL A 163 22.00 -17.63 10.46
CA VAL A 163 22.81 -16.64 9.74
C VAL A 163 23.39 -15.60 10.70
N ALA A 164 22.61 -15.07 11.63
CA ALA A 164 23.05 -14.10 12.64
C ALA A 164 24.07 -14.70 13.62
N LYS A 165 23.88 -15.94 14.11
CA LYS A 165 24.88 -16.63 14.94
C LYS A 165 26.09 -17.07 14.15
N LEU A 166 25.97 -17.43 12.88
CA LEU A 166 27.14 -17.75 12.04
C LEU A 166 27.97 -16.48 11.84
N TYR A 167 27.31 -15.34 11.60
CA TYR A 167 27.95 -14.03 11.52
C TYR A 167 28.63 -13.66 12.86
N GLU A 168 27.93 -13.80 13.98
CA GLU A 168 28.44 -13.56 15.33
C GLU A 168 29.55 -14.55 15.74
N GLN A 169 29.52 -15.81 15.28
CA GLN A 169 30.57 -16.81 15.53
C GLN A 169 31.79 -16.60 14.64
N MET A 170 31.59 -16.17 13.40
CA MET A 170 32.67 -15.93 12.44
C MET A 170 33.41 -14.62 12.75
N PHE A 171 32.69 -13.61 13.24
CA PHE A 171 33.23 -12.26 13.39
C PHE A 171 33.20 -11.75 14.84
N GLY A 172 32.60 -12.49 15.77
CA GLY A 172 32.36 -12.03 17.14
C GLY A 172 31.13 -11.10 17.23
N PRO A 173 30.70 -10.73 18.44
CA PRO A 173 29.60 -9.79 18.66
C PRO A 173 29.86 -8.38 18.07
N ASN A 174 31.11 -8.07 17.73
CA ASN A 174 31.56 -6.78 17.22
C ASN A 174 32.42 -6.97 15.96
N GLY A 175 31.87 -7.61 14.92
CA GLY A 175 32.62 -7.95 13.69
C GLY A 175 33.57 -6.87 13.16
N PRO A 176 34.58 -7.26 12.35
CA PRO A 176 35.66 -6.38 11.93
C PRO A 176 35.12 -5.09 11.30
N GLN A 177 35.64 -3.96 11.77
CA GLN A 177 35.16 -2.60 11.49
C GLN A 177 35.86 -1.97 10.27
N THR A 178 36.89 -2.63 9.73
CA THR A 178 37.65 -2.20 8.54
C THR A 178 38.03 -3.40 7.67
N GLU A 179 38.26 -3.19 6.36
CA GLU A 179 38.75 -4.25 5.45
C GLU A 179 40.10 -4.84 5.91
N GLU A 180 40.91 -4.07 6.64
CA GLU A 180 42.20 -4.50 7.21
C GLU A 180 42.02 -5.46 8.40
N GLU A 181 40.87 -5.42 9.09
CA GLU A 181 40.54 -6.30 10.21
C GLU A 181 39.91 -7.64 9.77
N LEU A 182 39.49 -7.77 8.50
CA LEU A 182 38.73 -8.92 8.00
C LEU A 182 39.57 -10.21 7.84
N GLY A 183 40.90 -10.11 7.81
CA GLY A 183 41.79 -11.22 7.48
C GLY A 183 41.53 -11.84 6.09
N GLU A 184 42.36 -12.79 5.66
CA GLU A 184 42.09 -13.53 4.42
C GLU A 184 40.94 -14.53 4.65
N ILE A 185 39.76 -14.21 4.13
CA ILE A 185 38.63 -15.14 4.10
C ILE A 185 38.89 -16.19 3.00
N PRO A 186 38.91 -17.50 3.33
CA PRO A 186 39.07 -18.54 2.32
C PRO A 186 37.97 -18.49 1.27
N ASP A 187 38.29 -18.90 0.04
CA ASP A 187 37.35 -18.93 -1.06
C ASP A 187 36.09 -19.76 -0.72
N ALA A 188 34.99 -19.46 -1.41
CA ALA A 188 33.68 -20.05 -1.12
C ALA A 188 33.68 -21.59 -1.18
N GLU A 189 34.48 -22.19 -2.05
CA GLU A 189 34.58 -23.64 -2.21
C GLU A 189 35.26 -24.28 -1.00
N THR A 190 36.36 -23.67 -0.53
CA THR A 190 37.06 -24.10 0.68
C THR A 190 36.19 -23.99 1.92
N ARG A 191 35.41 -22.90 2.05
CA ARG A 191 34.46 -22.72 3.16
C ARG A 191 33.33 -23.75 3.14
N TYR A 192 32.74 -24.03 1.97
CA TYR A 192 31.70 -25.04 1.82
C TYR A 192 32.22 -26.46 2.14
N LYS A 193 33.43 -26.81 1.69
CA LYS A 193 34.06 -28.11 2.02
C LYS A 193 34.30 -28.27 3.52
N ASN A 194 34.73 -27.21 4.21
CA ASN A 194 34.93 -27.22 5.67
C ASN A 194 33.61 -27.36 6.43
N TRP A 195 32.56 -26.63 6.03
CA TRP A 195 31.22 -26.77 6.60
C TRP A 195 30.62 -28.17 6.33
N LYS A 196 30.79 -28.72 5.12
CA LYS A 196 30.33 -30.06 4.78
C LYS A 196 31.06 -31.15 5.56
N ALA A 197 32.32 -30.91 5.93
CA ALA A 197 33.10 -31.83 6.75
C ALA A 197 32.65 -31.85 8.23
N THR A 198 32.12 -30.74 8.76
CA THR A 198 31.58 -30.67 10.14
C THR A 198 30.18 -31.28 10.27
N GLN A 199 29.46 -31.48 9.17
CA GLN A 199 28.11 -32.08 9.12
C GLN A 199 28.11 -33.62 9.04
N LYS A 200 29.25 -34.29 9.24
CA LYS A 200 29.40 -35.74 8.95
C LYS A 200 28.84 -36.71 9.99
N ASP A 201 28.17 -36.25 11.05
CA ASP A 201 27.76 -37.11 12.17
C ASP A 201 26.25 -37.13 12.49
N GLU A 202 25.38 -36.88 11.50
CA GLU A 202 23.96 -37.26 11.63
C GLU A 202 23.52 -38.16 10.48
N SER A 203 23.08 -39.35 10.86
CA SER A 203 22.79 -40.49 10.01
C SER A 203 21.56 -40.30 9.11
N SER A 204 21.72 -40.73 7.86
CA SER A 204 20.73 -41.21 6.88
C SER A 204 19.79 -40.22 6.17
N SER A 205 20.10 -40.02 4.89
CA SER A 205 19.20 -39.81 3.75
C SER A 205 18.24 -38.61 3.78
N SER A 206 18.80 -37.42 3.57
CA SER A 206 18.27 -36.47 2.58
C SER A 206 19.40 -35.51 2.22
N SER A 207 19.56 -35.19 0.93
CA SER A 207 20.42 -34.08 0.53
C SER A 207 19.94 -32.80 1.23
N PRO A 208 20.83 -31.83 1.55
CA PRO A 208 20.40 -30.54 2.06
C PRO A 208 19.39 -29.90 1.11
N SER A 209 18.41 -29.19 1.64
CA SER A 209 17.28 -28.61 0.91
C SER A 209 17.65 -27.53 -0.13
N TYR A 210 18.93 -27.17 -0.23
CA TYR A 210 19.47 -26.14 -1.12
C TYR A 210 20.88 -26.57 -1.55
N ASP A 211 21.02 -27.27 -2.68
CA ASP A 211 22.34 -27.41 -3.32
C ASP A 211 22.47 -26.30 -4.37
N ILE A 212 23.53 -25.51 -4.24
CA ILE A 212 23.96 -24.53 -5.24
C ILE A 212 24.74 -25.32 -6.29
N ILE A 213 24.23 -25.37 -7.52
CA ILE A 213 24.97 -25.94 -8.64
C ILE A 213 25.73 -24.80 -9.32
N ASP A 214 27.05 -24.79 -9.16
CA ASP A 214 27.95 -24.05 -10.03
C ASP A 214 28.29 -24.95 -11.21
N THR A 215 27.84 -24.61 -12.42
CA THR A 215 28.15 -25.40 -13.63
C THR A 215 29.51 -25.05 -14.24
N GLY A 216 30.29 -24.16 -13.59
CA GLY A 216 31.64 -23.80 -14.01
C GLY A 216 31.69 -22.91 -15.26
N GLN A 217 30.60 -22.21 -15.58
CA GLN A 217 30.60 -21.16 -16.60
C GLN A 217 30.94 -19.82 -15.96
N GLU A 218 31.74 -19.00 -16.67
CA GLU A 218 32.26 -17.71 -16.19
C GLU A 218 31.17 -16.68 -15.78
N PHE A 219 29.90 -16.96 -16.12
CA PHE A 219 28.71 -16.16 -15.79
C PHE A 219 27.53 -17.00 -15.29
N ASP A 220 27.78 -18.14 -14.63
CA ASP A 220 26.67 -18.94 -14.08
C ASP A 220 26.11 -18.27 -12.82
N ILE A 221 24.90 -17.73 -12.93
CA ILE A 221 24.16 -17.17 -11.80
C ILE A 221 23.74 -18.38 -10.95
N PHE A 222 24.11 -18.39 -9.66
CA PHE A 222 23.75 -19.48 -8.76
C PHE A 222 22.24 -19.73 -8.76
N ASN A 223 21.80 -20.77 -9.46
CA ASN A 223 20.41 -21.17 -9.47
C ASN A 223 20.15 -22.03 -8.23
N VAL A 224 19.36 -21.51 -7.30
CA VAL A 224 18.82 -22.32 -6.20
C VAL A 224 17.75 -23.24 -6.79
N VAL A 225 18.08 -24.50 -7.00
CA VAL A 225 17.08 -25.51 -7.40
C VAL A 225 16.22 -25.79 -6.17
N THR A 226 15.05 -25.16 -6.12
CA THR A 226 14.05 -25.46 -5.10
C THR A 226 13.41 -26.81 -5.40
N ASP A 227 13.43 -27.72 -4.43
CA ASP A 227 12.71 -28.99 -4.54
C ASP A 227 11.21 -28.70 -4.71
N ARG A 228 10.66 -29.10 -5.85
CA ARG A 228 9.26 -28.88 -6.20
C ARG A 228 8.30 -29.47 -5.16
N ALA A 229 8.66 -30.61 -4.56
CA ALA A 229 7.85 -31.22 -3.51
C ALA A 229 7.87 -30.39 -2.22
N SER A 230 9.01 -29.82 -1.84
CA SER A 230 9.15 -28.92 -0.69
C SER A 230 8.44 -27.60 -0.90
N PHE A 231 8.46 -27.05 -2.13
CA PHE A 231 7.73 -25.84 -2.49
C PHE A 231 6.21 -26.06 -2.46
N GLU A 232 5.72 -27.14 -3.06
CA GLU A 232 4.30 -27.53 -3.01
C GLU A 232 3.86 -27.82 -1.56
N LYS A 233 4.72 -28.43 -0.74
CA LYS A 233 4.48 -28.66 0.70
C LYS A 233 4.51 -27.38 1.52
N PHE A 234 5.28 -26.36 1.12
CA PHE A 234 5.27 -25.04 1.77
C PHE A 234 4.01 -24.25 1.40
N GLN A 235 3.62 -24.24 0.12
CA GLN A 235 2.37 -23.65 -0.36
C GLN A 235 1.12 -24.31 0.23
N ALA A 236 1.16 -25.62 0.49
CA ALA A 236 0.06 -26.36 1.10
C ALA A 236 -0.06 -26.17 2.62
N LYS A 237 0.94 -25.56 3.27
CA LYS A 237 0.84 -25.22 4.70
C LYS A 237 0.00 -23.96 4.84
N ALA A 238 -0.98 -24.01 5.73
CA ALA A 238 -1.65 -22.80 6.18
C ALA A 238 -0.61 -21.83 6.76
N THR A 239 -0.80 -20.54 6.50
CA THR A 239 0.00 -19.47 7.08
C THR A 239 0.04 -19.65 8.60
N PRO A 240 1.18 -19.43 9.27
CA PRO A 240 1.19 -19.36 10.72
C PRO A 240 0.15 -18.33 11.15
N LEU A 241 -0.73 -18.72 12.08
CA LEU A 241 -1.71 -17.81 12.66
C LEU A 241 -0.98 -16.60 13.21
N ALA A 242 -1.56 -15.40 13.04
CA ALA A 242 -1.01 -14.18 13.60
C ALA A 242 -1.06 -14.29 15.13
N TYR A 243 0.03 -14.79 15.71
CA TYR A 243 0.10 -15.34 17.07
C TYR A 243 -0.35 -14.37 18.17
N TRP A 244 -0.12 -13.06 17.97
CA TRP A 244 -0.50 -12.02 18.92
C TRP A 244 -1.97 -11.59 18.80
N VAL A 245 -2.53 -11.80 17.61
CA VAL A 245 -3.85 -11.36 17.18
C VAL A 245 -4.92 -12.42 17.45
N GLU A 246 -4.57 -13.71 17.42
CA GLU A 246 -5.55 -14.79 17.55
C GLU A 246 -5.60 -15.44 18.92
N MET A 247 -4.52 -15.35 19.73
CA MET A 247 -4.39 -16.13 20.96
C MET A 247 -4.73 -15.34 22.22
N ARG A 248 -5.91 -15.61 22.79
CA ARG A 248 -6.42 -14.94 23.99
C ARG A 248 -5.71 -15.39 25.26
N LYS A 249 -5.61 -16.71 25.48
CA LYS A 249 -5.00 -17.27 26.71
C LYS A 249 -3.49 -17.10 26.76
N GLY A 250 -2.80 -17.35 25.64
CA GLY A 250 -1.34 -17.15 25.54
C GLY A 250 -0.94 -15.70 25.80
N ARG A 251 -1.70 -14.73 25.26
CA ARG A 251 -1.48 -13.30 25.52
C ARG A 251 -1.72 -12.93 26.99
N LYS A 252 -2.77 -13.47 27.64
CA LYS A 252 -3.03 -13.24 29.07
C LYS A 252 -1.88 -13.75 29.94
N ALA A 253 -1.41 -14.99 29.72
CA ALA A 253 -0.27 -15.56 30.43
C ALA A 253 1.02 -14.74 30.19
N TRP A 254 1.22 -14.29 28.95
CA TRP A 254 2.35 -13.45 28.60
C TRP A 254 2.36 -12.10 29.34
N ILE A 255 1.20 -11.41 29.43
CA ILE A 255 1.08 -10.11 30.14
C ILE A 255 1.39 -10.23 31.65
N GLU A 256 1.18 -11.41 32.26
CA GLU A 256 1.55 -11.67 33.65
C GLU A 256 3.07 -11.70 33.87
N LYS A 257 3.83 -12.05 32.84
CA LYS A 257 5.29 -12.25 32.90
C LYS A 257 6.09 -11.11 32.28
N TYR A 258 5.58 -10.52 31.21
CA TYR A 258 6.24 -9.48 30.43
C TYR A 258 5.40 -8.20 30.36
N VAL A 259 6.07 -7.10 30.06
CA VAL A 259 5.51 -5.78 29.73
C VAL A 259 5.88 -5.50 28.28
N PRO A 260 4.93 -5.14 27.41
CA PRO A 260 5.23 -4.87 26.01
C PRO A 260 6.17 -3.67 25.88
N ALA A 261 7.15 -3.81 24.99
CA ALA A 261 8.13 -2.78 24.67
C ALA A 261 7.45 -1.52 24.13
N ILE A 262 6.39 -1.72 23.35
CA ILE A 262 5.46 -0.70 22.89
C ILE A 262 4.04 -1.27 23.00
N SER A 263 3.12 -0.51 23.58
CA SER A 263 1.73 -0.91 23.80
C SER A 263 0.83 -0.47 22.65
N HIS A 264 -0.30 -1.15 22.48
CA HIS A 264 -1.36 -0.67 21.59
C HIS A 264 -1.75 0.78 21.97
N LYS A 265 -1.84 1.65 20.96
CA LYS A 265 -2.11 3.09 21.05
C LYS A 265 -0.95 3.95 21.54
N ASP A 266 0.22 3.38 21.82
CA ASP A 266 1.42 4.20 22.07
C ASP A 266 1.76 5.02 20.82
N LYS A 267 2.13 6.27 21.05
CA LYS A 267 2.51 7.20 20.00
C LYS A 267 4.00 7.11 19.76
N TYR A 268 4.40 7.20 18.49
CA TYR A 268 5.81 7.14 18.13
C TYR A 268 6.14 7.89 16.84
N ARG A 269 7.43 8.13 16.65
CA ARG A 269 8.08 8.67 15.46
C ARG A 269 9.43 7.99 15.27
N ILE A 270 10.01 8.24 14.10
CA ILE A 270 11.42 7.96 13.83
C ILE A 270 12.21 9.23 14.10
N TYR A 271 13.36 9.07 14.73
CA TYR A 271 14.39 10.09 14.79
C TYR A 271 15.55 9.67 13.88
N PHE A 272 15.92 10.55 12.96
CA PHE A 272 17.09 10.43 12.11
C PHE A 272 18.15 11.45 12.49
N ASN A 273 19.42 11.04 12.45
CA ASN A 273 20.52 11.99 12.30
C ASN A 273 21.00 11.94 10.85
N THR A 274 21.03 13.07 10.17
CA THR A 274 21.41 13.18 8.76
C THR A 274 22.66 14.06 8.61
N PRO A 275 23.28 14.14 7.42
CA PRO A 275 24.38 15.07 7.17
C PRO A 275 24.06 16.53 7.53
N ASP A 276 22.80 16.94 7.37
CA ASP A 276 22.34 18.32 7.55
C ASP A 276 21.75 18.59 8.95
N GLY A 277 21.57 17.53 9.75
CA GLY A 277 21.11 17.62 11.13
C GLY A 277 20.09 16.56 11.53
N ALA A 278 19.58 16.71 12.75
CA ALA A 278 18.57 15.84 13.32
C ALA A 278 17.18 16.11 12.72
N LEU A 279 16.41 15.04 12.47
CA LEU A 279 15.07 15.08 11.92
C LEU A 279 14.16 14.12 12.68
N GLU A 280 12.91 14.51 12.88
CA GLU A 280 11.84 13.61 13.31
C GLU A 280 10.85 13.40 12.17
N ARG A 281 10.39 12.16 12.01
CA ARG A 281 9.48 11.75 10.93
C ARG A 281 8.39 10.81 11.44
N VAL A 282 7.21 10.93 10.87
CA VAL A 282 6.25 9.83 10.88
C VAL A 282 6.77 8.75 9.93
N PRO A 283 6.86 7.47 10.34
CA PRO A 283 7.35 6.39 9.48
C PRO A 283 6.61 6.30 8.14
N ALA A 284 7.35 5.97 7.07
CA ALA A 284 6.77 5.88 5.72
C ALA A 284 5.69 4.78 5.62
N TRP A 285 5.84 3.75 6.45
CA TRP A 285 4.97 2.57 6.53
C TRP A 285 3.99 2.61 7.72
N ALA A 286 3.77 3.79 8.32
CA ALA A 286 2.81 3.94 9.40
C ALA A 286 1.39 3.57 8.94
N THR A 287 0.69 2.74 9.73
CA THR A 287 -0.65 2.23 9.43
C THR A 287 -1.77 3.04 10.09
N TYR A 288 -1.44 3.88 11.06
CA TYR A 288 -2.37 4.82 11.68
C TYR A 288 -1.63 6.04 12.21
N VAL A 289 -2.09 7.24 11.86
CA VAL A 289 -1.43 8.51 12.17
C VAL A 289 -2.47 9.45 12.73
N LEU A 290 -2.17 10.12 13.85
CA LEU A 290 -3.07 11.11 14.43
C LEU A 290 -2.47 12.53 14.28
N PRO A 291 -3.29 13.53 13.91
CA PRO A 291 -2.90 14.92 14.10
C PRO A 291 -2.85 15.21 15.59
N ASP A 292 -1.88 16.00 16.02
CA ASP A 292 -1.86 16.43 17.42
C ASP A 292 -2.91 17.53 17.68
N ALA A 293 -3.48 17.51 18.89
CA ALA A 293 -4.56 18.41 19.31
C ALA A 293 -4.06 19.80 19.77
N GLU A 294 -2.78 19.96 20.11
CA GLU A 294 -2.23 21.16 20.76
C GLU A 294 -1.24 21.93 19.89
N GLY A 295 -1.21 21.66 18.58
CA GLY A 295 -0.29 22.30 17.64
C GLY A 295 1.12 21.71 17.62
N MET A 296 1.33 20.55 18.26
CA MET A 296 2.56 19.77 18.08
C MET A 296 2.53 19.00 16.75
N GLN A 297 3.63 18.32 16.47
CA GLN A 297 3.81 17.50 15.27
C GLN A 297 2.93 16.22 15.34
N SER A 298 2.45 15.72 14.19
CA SER A 298 1.69 14.46 14.12
C SER A 298 2.53 13.27 14.59
N TYR A 299 1.91 12.13 14.86
CA TYR A 299 2.62 10.92 15.28
C TYR A 299 1.95 9.68 14.70
N ALA A 300 2.75 8.65 14.46
CA ALA A 300 2.22 7.32 14.23
C ALA A 300 1.69 6.75 15.56
N VAL A 301 0.70 5.89 15.45
CA VAL A 301 0.08 5.20 16.58
C VAL A 301 0.27 3.71 16.36
N HIS A 302 0.82 3.01 17.35
CA HIS A 302 1.00 1.56 17.27
C HIS A 302 -0.37 0.86 17.31
N TRP A 303 -0.87 0.48 16.14
CA TRP A 303 -2.21 -0.09 15.99
C TRP A 303 -2.18 -1.62 16.04
N GLU A 304 -2.12 -2.15 17.26
CA GLU A 304 -2.11 -3.59 17.53
C GLU A 304 -3.25 -3.98 18.51
N PRO A 305 -4.53 -3.90 18.07
CA PRO A 305 -5.67 -4.19 18.96
C PRO A 305 -5.58 -5.62 19.51
N PRO A 306 -6.06 -5.84 20.75
CA PRO A 306 -6.06 -7.16 21.36
C PRO A 306 -6.97 -8.15 20.61
N PRO A 307 -6.75 -9.49 20.73
CA PRO A 307 -7.60 -10.52 20.10
C PRO A 307 -9.10 -10.44 20.42
N GLU A 308 -9.44 -9.78 21.53
CA GLU A 308 -10.80 -9.48 21.94
C GLU A 308 -11.45 -8.36 21.13
N GLU A 309 -10.67 -7.39 20.67
CA GLU A 309 -11.12 -6.17 19.97
C GLU A 309 -10.83 -6.21 18.48
N ILE A 310 -9.97 -7.12 18.00
CA ILE A 310 -9.66 -7.19 16.57
C ILE A 310 -10.91 -7.42 15.73
N TYR A 311 -11.00 -6.65 14.65
CA TYR A 311 -12.07 -6.80 13.69
C TYR A 311 -12.04 -8.16 12.99
N LYS A 312 -13.18 -8.88 13.04
CA LYS A 312 -13.38 -10.15 12.33
C LYS A 312 -14.33 -9.94 11.17
N TRP A 313 -13.81 -10.11 9.96
CA TRP A 313 -14.61 -10.08 8.73
C TRP A 313 -15.74 -11.11 8.77
N ARG A 314 -16.94 -10.69 8.40
CA ARG A 314 -18.14 -11.57 8.35
C ARG A 314 -18.53 -11.92 6.94
N PHE A 315 -18.28 -11.03 5.99
CA PHE A 315 -18.69 -11.18 4.61
C PHE A 315 -17.49 -11.43 3.69
N GLY A 316 -17.73 -12.18 2.62
CA GLY A 316 -16.79 -12.36 1.53
C GLY A 316 -16.98 -11.29 0.45
N ARG A 317 -15.98 -11.14 -0.42
CA ARG A 317 -16.04 -10.20 -1.56
C ARG A 317 -17.26 -10.49 -2.45
N PRO A 318 -18.06 -9.47 -2.80
CA PRO A 318 -19.24 -9.68 -3.60
C PRO A 318 -18.88 -9.94 -5.07
N LYS A 319 -19.70 -10.74 -5.76
CA LYS A 319 -19.59 -10.93 -7.21
C LYS A 319 -20.64 -10.09 -7.93
N VAL A 320 -20.18 -9.06 -8.63
CA VAL A 320 -21.07 -8.19 -9.40
C VAL A 320 -21.32 -8.79 -10.79
N LYS A 321 -22.60 -8.80 -11.19
CA LYS A 321 -23.04 -9.19 -12.54
C LYS A 321 -23.48 -7.96 -13.33
N GLY A 322 -23.14 -7.90 -14.60
CA GLY A 322 -23.54 -6.82 -15.50
C GLY A 322 -22.59 -5.62 -15.43
N SER A 323 -23.10 -4.43 -15.76
CA SER A 323 -22.30 -3.19 -15.78
C SER A 323 -22.01 -2.66 -14.38
N LEU A 324 -20.85 -2.05 -14.23
CA LEU A 324 -20.43 -1.33 -13.04
C LEU A 324 -21.23 -0.01 -12.92
N ARG A 325 -21.81 0.23 -11.75
CA ARG A 325 -22.54 1.44 -11.37
C ARG A 325 -21.94 1.92 -10.06
N ILE A 326 -21.09 2.93 -10.17
CA ILE A 326 -20.27 3.44 -9.07
C ILE A 326 -20.96 4.64 -8.44
N TYR A 327 -21.06 4.63 -7.11
CA TYR A 327 -21.39 5.82 -6.33
C TYR A 327 -20.10 6.43 -5.80
N GLU A 328 -19.68 7.56 -6.36
CA GLU A 328 -18.52 8.33 -5.89
C GLU A 328 -18.88 9.09 -4.61
N CYS A 329 -18.01 9.03 -3.60
CA CYS A 329 -18.29 9.64 -2.30
C CYS A 329 -17.02 10.03 -1.53
N HIS A 330 -17.19 10.91 -0.54
CA HIS A 330 -16.17 11.24 0.44
C HIS A 330 -16.78 11.18 1.84
N VAL A 331 -16.19 10.37 2.73
CA VAL A 331 -16.78 10.05 4.04
C VAL A 331 -17.01 11.30 4.87
N GLY A 332 -16.00 12.16 4.98
CA GLY A 332 -16.04 13.32 5.88
C GLY A 332 -17.09 14.38 5.56
N ILE A 333 -17.64 14.41 4.34
CA ILE A 333 -18.67 15.39 3.91
C ILE A 333 -20.02 14.73 3.64
N SER A 334 -20.20 13.47 4.04
CA SER A 334 -21.42 12.70 3.79
C SER A 334 -22.55 12.96 4.78
N GLY A 335 -22.24 13.59 5.92
CA GLY A 335 -23.21 13.95 6.96
C GLY A 335 -23.94 15.26 6.65
N SER A 336 -25.14 15.42 7.20
CA SER A 336 -25.92 16.67 7.09
C SER A 336 -25.42 17.79 8.02
N GLU A 337 -24.64 17.45 9.04
CA GLU A 337 -24.07 18.40 9.99
C GLU A 337 -22.78 19.01 9.43
N GLN A 338 -22.47 20.27 9.79
CA GLN A 338 -21.24 20.96 9.41
C GLN A 338 -20.03 20.48 10.24
N LYS A 339 -19.78 19.17 10.22
CA LYS A 339 -18.66 18.49 10.88
C LYS A 339 -18.10 17.41 9.97
N ILE A 340 -16.92 16.91 10.30
CA ILE A 340 -16.36 15.73 9.63
C ILE A 340 -17.19 14.51 10.07
N SER A 341 -17.84 13.85 9.12
CA SER A 341 -18.59 12.62 9.38
C SER A 341 -17.65 11.40 9.50
N SER A 342 -18.09 10.40 10.27
CA SER A 342 -17.31 9.20 10.58
C SER A 342 -17.61 8.02 9.66
N PHE A 343 -16.73 7.01 9.64
CA PHE A 343 -16.98 5.72 8.98
C PHE A 343 -18.24 5.05 9.51
N GLN A 344 -18.53 5.15 10.81
CA GLN A 344 -19.72 4.56 11.42
C GLN A 344 -21.01 5.24 10.93
N GLU A 345 -21.02 6.58 10.87
CA GLU A 345 -22.14 7.36 10.33
C GLU A 345 -22.36 7.03 8.85
N PHE A 346 -21.29 6.96 8.05
CA PHE A 346 -21.37 6.59 6.65
C PHE A 346 -21.94 5.17 6.45
N THR A 347 -21.44 4.22 7.24
CA THR A 347 -21.90 2.82 7.21
C THR A 347 -23.38 2.70 7.51
N SER A 348 -23.87 3.44 8.52
CA SER A 348 -25.25 3.33 9.00
C SER A 348 -26.24 4.07 8.12
N ASN A 349 -25.84 5.20 7.53
CA ASN A 349 -26.76 6.12 6.87
C ASN A 349 -26.61 6.13 5.34
N VAL A 350 -25.39 6.01 4.82
CA VAL A 350 -25.07 6.24 3.40
C VAL A 350 -25.05 4.93 2.62
N LEU A 351 -24.42 3.86 3.13
CA LEU A 351 -24.39 2.57 2.43
C LEU A 351 -25.80 2.01 2.10
N PRO A 352 -26.80 2.06 2.99
CA PRO A 352 -28.16 1.64 2.66
C PRO A 352 -28.78 2.50 1.55
N HIS A 353 -28.50 3.80 1.54
CA HIS A 353 -28.95 4.71 0.49
C HIS A 353 -28.35 4.34 -0.87
N ILE A 354 -27.04 4.11 -0.93
CA ILE A 354 -26.32 3.69 -2.15
C ILE A 354 -26.94 2.40 -2.70
N LYS A 355 -27.17 1.41 -1.82
CA LYS A 355 -27.79 0.14 -2.22
C LYS A 355 -29.20 0.33 -2.76
N ASN A 356 -30.03 1.11 -2.07
CA ASN A 356 -31.41 1.37 -2.48
C ASN A 356 -31.50 2.16 -3.79
N ALA A 357 -30.52 3.01 -4.08
CA ALA A 357 -30.41 3.74 -5.35
C ALA A 357 -29.98 2.84 -6.53
N GLY A 358 -29.61 1.58 -6.30
CA GLY A 358 -29.34 0.58 -7.36
C GLY A 358 -27.89 0.51 -7.83
N TYR A 359 -26.98 1.20 -7.14
CA TYR A 359 -25.53 1.07 -7.36
C TYR A 359 -25.02 -0.30 -6.90
N ASN A 360 -23.91 -0.74 -7.48
CA ASN A 360 -23.26 -2.02 -7.15
C ASN A 360 -21.79 -1.86 -6.77
N ALA A 361 -21.27 -0.64 -6.80
CA ALA A 361 -19.95 -0.29 -6.30
C ALA A 361 -20.00 1.09 -5.63
N VAL A 362 -19.13 1.29 -4.65
CA VAL A 362 -18.84 2.59 -4.04
C VAL A 362 -17.38 2.93 -4.32
N GLN A 363 -17.11 4.17 -4.70
CA GLN A 363 -15.76 4.71 -4.84
C GLN A 363 -15.57 5.76 -3.76
N ILE A 364 -14.59 5.53 -2.88
CA ILE A 364 -14.35 6.38 -1.70
C ILE A 364 -13.08 7.20 -1.93
N ILE A 365 -13.25 8.51 -1.99
CA ILE A 365 -12.17 9.50 -2.12
C ILE A 365 -11.68 9.89 -0.72
N GLY A 366 -10.37 10.11 -0.59
CA GLY A 366 -9.75 10.62 0.63
C GLY A 366 -9.59 9.61 1.76
N VAL A 367 -9.58 8.31 1.44
CA VAL A 367 -9.32 7.25 2.42
C VAL A 367 -7.87 7.24 2.90
N LEU A 368 -6.89 7.43 2.00
CA LEU A 368 -5.48 7.53 2.37
C LEU A 368 -5.25 8.75 3.26
N GLU A 369 -4.41 8.62 4.28
CA GLU A 369 -4.14 9.70 5.22
C GLU A 369 -3.49 10.91 4.52
N HIS A 370 -4.03 12.08 4.82
CA HIS A 370 -3.66 13.34 4.21
C HIS A 370 -3.81 14.48 5.23
N LYS A 371 -2.75 15.25 5.43
CA LYS A 371 -2.76 16.35 6.40
C LYS A 371 -3.65 17.52 5.95
N ASP A 372 -3.58 17.88 4.67
CA ASP A 372 -4.33 19.00 4.09
C ASP A 372 -5.74 18.54 3.67
N TYR A 373 -6.73 18.73 4.55
CA TYR A 373 -8.11 18.33 4.29
C TYR A 373 -8.74 19.08 3.10
N SER A 374 -8.23 20.27 2.75
CA SER A 374 -8.73 21.02 1.58
C SER A 374 -8.34 20.35 0.26
N SER A 375 -7.38 19.41 0.28
CA SER A 375 -7.01 18.61 -0.88
C SER A 375 -8.01 17.48 -1.19
N VAL A 376 -9.00 17.24 -0.30
CA VAL A 376 -10.00 16.17 -0.44
C VAL A 376 -9.36 14.77 -0.55
N GLY A 377 -8.12 14.61 -0.08
CA GLY A 377 -7.37 13.35 -0.18
C GLY A 377 -6.25 13.33 -1.21
N TYR A 378 -6.14 14.35 -2.07
CA TYR A 378 -5.16 14.33 -3.15
C TYR A 378 -3.73 14.65 -2.71
N LYS A 379 -3.52 15.29 -1.55
CA LYS A 379 -2.18 15.47 -0.99
C LYS A 379 -1.90 14.43 0.10
N VAL A 380 -1.73 13.18 -0.32
CA VAL A 380 -1.43 12.04 0.56
C VAL A 380 -0.11 12.26 1.31
N THR A 381 -0.12 12.00 2.61
CA THR A 381 1.08 12.01 3.46
C THR A 381 1.52 10.60 3.85
N ASN A 382 0.59 9.72 4.22
CA ASN A 382 0.90 8.37 4.68
C ASN A 382 0.08 7.36 3.88
N TYR A 383 0.77 6.55 3.07
CA TYR A 383 0.13 5.70 2.06
C TYR A 383 -0.53 4.45 2.64
N PHE A 384 -0.01 3.94 3.76
CA PHE A 384 -0.51 2.74 4.44
C PHE A 384 -1.56 3.06 5.53
N ALA A 385 -1.74 4.34 5.86
CA ALA A 385 -2.66 4.78 6.88
C ALA A 385 -4.03 5.16 6.31
N VAL A 386 -5.08 4.67 6.97
CA VAL A 386 -6.44 5.21 6.80
C VAL A 386 -6.51 6.58 7.47
N SER A 387 -7.19 7.52 6.81
CA SER A 387 -7.46 8.86 7.31
C SER A 387 -8.14 8.81 8.68
N SER A 388 -7.40 9.22 9.71
CA SER A 388 -7.84 9.13 11.10
C SER A 388 -9.00 10.05 11.44
N ARG A 389 -9.30 11.00 10.54
CA ARG A 389 -10.39 11.97 10.67
C ARG A 389 -11.76 11.31 10.69
N PHE A 390 -11.90 10.15 10.07
CA PHE A 390 -13.17 9.46 9.94
C PHE A 390 -13.35 8.34 10.97
N GLY A 391 -12.29 7.94 11.67
CA GLY A 391 -12.31 6.87 12.66
C GLY A 391 -11.02 6.06 12.65
N THR A 392 -11.08 4.87 13.22
CA THR A 392 -9.95 3.96 13.35
C THR A 392 -9.80 3.05 12.12
N PRO A 393 -8.65 2.36 11.94
CA PRO A 393 -8.49 1.33 10.92
C PRO A 393 -9.60 0.26 10.97
N ASP A 394 -10.00 -0.17 12.16
CA ASP A 394 -11.04 -1.20 12.32
C ASP A 394 -12.45 -0.67 11.99
N ASP A 395 -12.72 0.62 12.19
CA ASP A 395 -13.96 1.24 11.73
C ASP A 395 -14.05 1.22 10.19
N PHE A 396 -12.92 1.42 9.49
CA PHE A 396 -12.88 1.30 8.05
C PHE A 396 -13.05 -0.15 7.57
N LYS A 397 -12.42 -1.13 8.23
CA LYS A 397 -12.68 -2.56 7.95
C LYS A 397 -14.16 -2.89 8.08
N LYS A 398 -14.81 -2.36 9.12
CA LYS A 398 -16.26 -2.52 9.32
C LYS A 398 -17.09 -1.92 8.20
N LEU A 399 -16.73 -0.72 7.71
CA LEU A 399 -17.40 -0.09 6.57
C LEU A 399 -17.32 -0.99 5.33
N VAL A 400 -16.12 -1.51 5.02
CA VAL A 400 -15.92 -2.39 3.85
C VAL A 400 -16.69 -3.70 4.00
N ASP A 401 -16.64 -4.34 5.16
CA ASP A 401 -17.37 -5.59 5.43
C ASP A 401 -18.88 -5.41 5.30
N GLU A 402 -19.44 -4.32 5.82
CA GLU A 402 -20.88 -4.01 5.70
C GLU A 402 -21.26 -3.68 4.24
N ALA A 403 -20.39 -2.98 3.49
CA ALA A 403 -20.60 -2.76 2.06
C ALA A 403 -20.63 -4.10 1.29
N HIS A 404 -19.71 -5.02 1.59
CA HIS A 404 -19.70 -6.38 1.05
C HIS A 404 -20.97 -7.16 1.42
N GLY A 405 -21.45 -7.04 2.66
CA GLY A 405 -22.72 -7.61 3.12
C GLY A 405 -23.94 -7.10 2.34
N LEU A 406 -23.89 -5.85 1.86
CA LEU A 406 -24.90 -5.27 0.96
C LEU A 406 -24.69 -5.63 -0.52
N GLY A 407 -23.62 -6.36 -0.85
CA GLY A 407 -23.26 -6.74 -2.21
C GLY A 407 -22.72 -5.56 -3.03
N LEU A 408 -22.05 -4.60 -2.38
CA LEU A 408 -21.38 -3.46 -3.01
C LEU A 408 -19.88 -3.73 -3.07
N LEU A 409 -19.25 -3.56 -4.24
CA LEU A 409 -17.79 -3.48 -4.34
C LEU A 409 -17.30 -2.17 -3.72
N VAL A 410 -16.13 -2.18 -3.09
CA VAL A 410 -15.49 -0.98 -2.55
C VAL A 410 -14.22 -0.68 -3.33
N LEU A 411 -14.23 0.44 -4.04
CA LEU A 411 -13.09 1.02 -4.74
C LEU A 411 -12.57 2.22 -3.95
N ILE A 412 -11.27 2.50 -4.02
CA ILE A 412 -10.69 3.72 -3.47
C ILE A 412 -9.90 4.48 -4.53
N ASP A 413 -9.78 5.78 -4.33
CA ASP A 413 -8.86 6.60 -5.12
C ASP A 413 -7.44 6.41 -4.60
N ILE A 414 -6.54 6.00 -5.50
CA ILE A 414 -5.12 5.81 -5.21
C ILE A 414 -4.29 6.90 -5.89
N VAL A 415 -3.52 7.65 -5.09
CA VAL A 415 -2.76 8.82 -5.54
C VAL A 415 -1.28 8.48 -5.62
N HIS A 416 -0.90 7.73 -6.66
CA HIS A 416 0.50 7.38 -6.93
C HIS A 416 1.17 8.31 -7.94
N SER A 417 0.45 9.33 -8.42
CA SER A 417 0.96 10.34 -9.34
C SER A 417 1.90 11.34 -8.67
N TYR A 418 1.75 11.57 -7.37
CA TYR A 418 2.59 12.43 -6.53
C TYR A 418 2.27 12.24 -5.05
N ALA A 419 3.06 12.84 -4.17
CA ALA A 419 2.84 12.90 -2.72
C ALA A 419 2.81 14.34 -2.21
N SER A 420 2.26 14.55 -1.01
CA SER A 420 2.36 15.85 -0.31
C SER A 420 3.82 16.29 -0.13
N ALA A 421 4.09 17.59 -0.22
CA ALA A 421 5.40 18.17 0.09
C ALA A 421 5.60 18.41 1.61
N ASP A 422 4.86 17.70 2.47
CA ASP A 422 5.04 17.76 3.91
C ASP A 422 6.25 16.91 4.34
N GLU A 423 7.18 17.53 5.06
CA GLU A 423 8.44 16.90 5.44
C GLU A 423 8.39 16.12 6.73
N MET A 424 7.45 16.43 7.63
CA MET A 424 7.41 15.85 8.97
C MET A 424 6.49 14.62 9.01
N VAL A 425 5.32 14.76 8.38
CA VAL A 425 4.24 13.78 8.35
C VAL A 425 4.24 13.00 7.02
N GLY A 426 4.79 13.58 5.96
CA GLY A 426 4.87 12.97 4.64
C GLY A 426 6.27 12.48 4.30
N LEU A 427 6.42 12.00 3.06
CA LEU A 427 7.67 11.42 2.56
C LEU A 427 8.68 12.47 2.04
N SER A 428 8.32 13.76 2.03
CA SER A 428 9.20 14.79 1.47
C SER A 428 10.45 14.96 2.35
N LEU A 429 11.64 14.92 1.77
CA LEU A 429 12.89 14.98 2.54
C LEU A 429 12.92 14.00 3.73
N PHE A 430 12.40 12.79 3.51
CA PHE A 430 12.17 11.80 4.57
C PHE A 430 13.45 11.51 5.37
N ASP A 431 14.54 11.17 4.69
CA ASP A 431 15.87 10.92 5.26
C ASP A 431 16.79 12.15 5.23
N GLY A 432 16.23 13.34 5.02
CA GLY A 432 16.94 14.60 4.81
C GLY A 432 17.42 14.86 3.38
N SER A 433 17.53 13.82 2.55
CA SER A 433 17.92 13.97 1.14
C SER A 433 16.75 14.44 0.26
N ASN A 434 17.06 15.11 -0.85
CA ASN A 434 16.04 15.55 -1.80
C ASN A 434 15.56 14.42 -2.74
N ASP A 435 16.23 13.28 -2.75
CA ASP A 435 16.08 12.20 -3.73
C ASP A 435 15.76 10.82 -3.12
N CYS A 436 15.34 10.78 -1.85
CA CYS A 436 14.90 9.58 -1.15
C CYS A 436 13.76 8.83 -1.88
N TYR A 437 12.52 9.33 -1.87
CA TYR A 437 11.38 8.72 -2.59
C TYR A 437 11.07 9.40 -3.93
N PHE A 438 11.70 10.53 -4.21
CA PHE A 438 11.31 11.45 -5.28
C PHE A 438 12.47 11.78 -6.20
N HIS A 439 12.18 12.27 -7.39
CA HIS A 439 13.22 12.87 -8.22
C HIS A 439 13.79 14.14 -7.56
N SER A 440 15.02 14.51 -7.91
CA SER A 440 15.63 15.76 -7.48
C SER A 440 15.27 16.95 -8.39
N GLY A 441 15.52 18.16 -7.91
CA GLY A 441 15.36 19.40 -8.69
C GLY A 441 13.93 19.65 -9.19
N LYS A 442 13.80 20.22 -10.39
CA LYS A 442 12.50 20.57 -10.98
C LYS A 442 11.65 19.34 -11.32
N ARG A 443 12.27 18.20 -11.66
CA ARG A 443 11.54 16.96 -11.99
C ARG A 443 10.82 16.40 -10.77
N GLY A 444 11.40 16.57 -9.58
CA GLY A 444 10.82 16.16 -8.31
C GLY A 444 9.63 16.97 -7.82
N HIS A 445 9.28 18.08 -8.46
CA HIS A 445 8.30 19.03 -7.96
C HIS A 445 7.17 19.28 -8.96
N HIS A 446 5.95 19.01 -8.54
CA HIS A 446 4.77 19.36 -9.30
C HIS A 446 4.44 20.84 -9.10
N LYS A 447 4.73 21.68 -10.09
CA LYS A 447 4.61 23.16 -9.99
C LYS A 447 3.23 23.66 -9.55
N TYR A 448 2.15 23.10 -10.11
CA TYR A 448 0.79 23.60 -9.87
C TYR A 448 0.19 23.10 -8.54
N TRP A 449 0.36 21.81 -8.23
CA TRP A 449 -0.18 21.21 -7.01
C TRP A 449 0.70 21.40 -5.77
N GLY A 450 1.97 21.80 -5.95
CA GLY A 450 2.93 21.93 -4.85
C GLY A 450 3.27 20.59 -4.21
N THR A 451 3.30 19.52 -5.00
CA THR A 451 3.51 18.14 -4.56
C THR A 451 4.86 17.58 -5.06
N ARG A 452 5.25 16.41 -4.54
CA ARG A 452 6.50 15.72 -4.87
C ARG A 452 6.26 14.57 -5.86
N MET A 453 7.11 14.44 -6.88
CA MET A 453 6.99 13.44 -7.95
C MET A 453 7.89 12.23 -7.67
N PHE A 454 7.30 11.03 -7.61
CA PHE A 454 8.01 9.78 -7.34
C PHE A 454 9.07 9.47 -8.39
N LYS A 455 10.15 8.82 -7.96
CA LYS A 455 11.14 8.24 -8.86
C LYS A 455 10.75 6.79 -9.21
N TYR A 456 9.87 6.64 -10.19
CA TYR A 456 9.38 5.31 -10.63
C TYR A 456 10.51 4.41 -11.18
N ASP A 457 11.68 4.99 -11.45
CA ASP A 457 12.87 4.28 -11.88
C ASP A 457 13.62 3.56 -10.73
N ASP A 458 13.27 3.80 -9.47
CA ASP A 458 13.96 3.22 -8.32
C ASP A 458 13.27 1.96 -7.78
N VAL A 459 14.04 0.92 -7.46
CA VAL A 459 13.53 -0.39 -7.04
C VAL A 459 12.82 -0.31 -5.68
N ASP A 460 13.32 0.50 -4.75
CA ASP A 460 12.75 0.62 -3.40
C ASP A 460 11.47 1.47 -3.42
N VAL A 461 11.39 2.45 -4.33
CA VAL A 461 10.14 3.20 -4.58
C VAL A 461 9.11 2.33 -5.27
N LEU A 462 9.51 1.46 -6.22
CA LEU A 462 8.61 0.47 -6.79
C LEU A 462 8.11 -0.50 -5.72
N HIS A 463 9.00 -1.00 -4.86
CA HIS A 463 8.63 -1.86 -3.73
C HIS A 463 7.61 -1.19 -2.81
N PHE A 464 7.81 0.08 -2.47
CA PHE A 464 6.87 0.87 -1.66
C PHE A 464 5.50 1.00 -2.33
N LEU A 465 5.44 1.44 -3.59
CA LEU A 465 4.19 1.69 -4.31
C LEU A 465 3.41 0.40 -4.64
N LEU A 466 4.11 -0.67 -5.02
CA LEU A 466 3.50 -1.98 -5.27
C LEU A 466 2.97 -2.59 -3.96
N SER A 467 3.76 -2.52 -2.89
CA SER A 467 3.32 -2.96 -1.57
C SER A 467 2.13 -2.18 -1.06
N ASN A 468 2.03 -0.89 -1.39
CA ASN A 468 0.89 -0.09 -1.01
C ASN A 468 -0.42 -0.58 -1.65
N LEU A 469 -0.40 -0.92 -2.94
CA LEU A 469 -1.56 -1.50 -3.61
C LEU A 469 -1.96 -2.83 -2.94
N SER A 470 -1.01 -3.73 -2.72
CA SER A 470 -1.27 -5.03 -2.08
C SER A 470 -1.77 -4.89 -0.63
N TRP A 471 -1.31 -3.88 0.11
CA TRP A 471 -1.76 -3.58 1.47
C TRP A 471 -3.26 -3.30 1.53
N TRP A 472 -3.78 -2.40 0.68
CA TRP A 472 -5.20 -2.06 0.66
C TRP A 472 -6.08 -3.26 0.31
N VAL A 473 -5.63 -4.13 -0.59
CA VAL A 473 -6.36 -5.35 -0.97
C VAL A 473 -6.32 -6.40 0.13
N THR A 474 -5.19 -6.54 0.83
CA THR A 474 -4.99 -7.59 1.85
C THR A 474 -5.60 -7.19 3.20
N GLU A 475 -5.26 -6.00 3.71
CA GLU A 475 -5.67 -5.55 5.05
C GLU A 475 -7.13 -5.11 5.09
N TYR A 476 -7.59 -4.38 4.07
CA TYR A 476 -8.91 -3.76 4.04
C TYR A 476 -9.87 -4.39 3.04
N LYS A 477 -9.45 -5.45 2.33
CA LYS A 477 -10.27 -6.14 1.33
C LYS A 477 -10.85 -5.23 0.24
N ILE A 478 -10.11 -4.19 -0.14
CA ILE A 478 -10.51 -3.29 -1.23
C ILE A 478 -10.61 -4.08 -2.54
N ASP A 479 -11.64 -3.80 -3.33
CA ASP A 479 -11.99 -4.52 -4.57
C ASP A 479 -11.42 -3.87 -5.83
N GLY A 480 -10.78 -2.71 -5.69
CA GLY A 480 -10.13 -2.04 -6.80
C GLY A 480 -9.77 -0.60 -6.54
N PHE A 481 -9.19 0.03 -7.56
CA PHE A 481 -8.57 1.34 -7.46
C PHE A 481 -8.95 2.23 -8.64
N GLN A 482 -9.24 3.50 -8.37
CA GLN A 482 -9.13 4.55 -9.37
C GLN A 482 -7.76 5.24 -9.22
N PHE A 483 -6.92 5.13 -10.25
CA PHE A 483 -5.61 5.76 -10.26
C PHE A 483 -5.75 7.22 -10.64
N HIS A 484 -5.52 8.09 -9.66
CA HIS A 484 -5.74 9.52 -9.79
C HIS A 484 -4.64 10.22 -10.60
N SER A 485 -5.07 11.08 -11.53
CA SER A 485 -4.22 11.96 -12.33
C SER A 485 -3.06 11.25 -13.02
N LEU A 486 -3.36 10.26 -13.85
CA LEU A 486 -2.32 9.56 -14.65
C LEU A 486 -1.56 10.55 -15.55
N SER A 487 -2.23 11.54 -16.11
CA SER A 487 -1.60 12.59 -16.91
C SER A 487 -0.49 13.33 -16.14
N SER A 488 -0.58 13.48 -14.82
CA SER A 488 0.47 14.08 -14.00
C SER A 488 1.73 13.21 -13.92
N MET A 489 1.59 11.88 -13.91
CA MET A 489 2.74 10.96 -13.86
C MET A 489 3.32 10.67 -15.24
N LEU A 490 2.46 10.58 -16.27
CA LEU A 490 2.85 10.12 -17.60
C LEU A 490 3.72 11.12 -18.37
N TYR A 491 3.70 12.40 -17.97
CA TYR A 491 4.43 13.45 -18.68
C TYR A 491 5.15 14.40 -17.73
N THR A 492 6.35 14.84 -18.12
CA THR A 492 7.17 15.77 -17.33
C THR A 492 6.57 17.17 -17.19
N HIS A 493 5.59 17.53 -18.03
CA HIS A 493 4.79 18.76 -17.91
C HIS A 493 3.46 18.51 -17.18
N ASN A 494 3.30 17.35 -16.55
CA ASN A 494 2.18 16.92 -15.73
C ASN A 494 0.80 17.07 -16.39
N GLY A 495 0.70 16.79 -17.70
CA GLY A 495 -0.57 16.90 -18.43
C GLY A 495 -1.05 18.33 -18.73
N PHE A 496 -0.30 19.39 -18.40
CA PHE A 496 -0.69 20.79 -18.67
C PHE A 496 -0.40 21.27 -20.11
N SER A 497 0.23 20.43 -20.95
CA SER A 497 0.32 20.72 -22.38
C SER A 497 -1.02 20.46 -23.06
N THR A 498 -1.25 21.13 -24.19
CA THR A 498 -2.41 20.82 -25.03
C THR A 498 -2.21 19.49 -25.74
N PHE A 499 -3.23 18.64 -25.72
CA PHE A 499 -3.27 17.38 -26.47
C PHE A 499 -4.31 17.49 -27.58
N THR A 500 -3.91 17.13 -28.80
CA THR A 500 -4.79 17.06 -29.97
C THR A 500 -5.23 15.63 -30.29
N GLY A 501 -4.63 14.65 -29.62
CA GLY A 501 -4.81 13.21 -29.92
C GLY A 501 -3.86 12.72 -31.01
N ALA A 502 -2.89 13.54 -31.41
CA ALA A 502 -1.85 13.17 -32.34
C ALA A 502 -0.89 12.16 -31.70
N ILE A 503 -0.51 11.10 -32.42
CA ILE A 503 0.22 9.96 -31.85
C ILE A 503 1.61 10.38 -31.34
N GLU A 504 2.21 11.39 -31.96
CA GLU A 504 3.52 11.96 -31.60
C GLU A 504 3.53 12.58 -30.20
N GLU A 505 2.37 12.97 -29.67
CA GLU A 505 2.19 13.50 -28.31
C GLU A 505 2.46 12.41 -27.25
N TYR A 506 2.31 11.13 -27.60
CA TYR A 506 2.41 9.98 -26.69
C TYR A 506 3.75 9.21 -26.77
N CYS A 507 4.69 9.63 -27.63
CA CYS A 507 6.01 8.99 -27.77
C CYS A 507 7.19 9.97 -27.93
N ASN A 508 7.08 11.15 -27.33
CA ASN A 508 8.15 12.16 -27.35
C ASN A 508 8.99 12.13 -26.06
N GLN A 509 9.97 13.05 -25.97
CA GLN A 509 10.91 13.16 -24.84
C GLN A 509 10.27 13.56 -23.49
N TYR A 510 9.04 14.08 -23.50
CA TYR A 510 8.34 14.49 -22.29
C TYR A 510 7.54 13.36 -21.66
N VAL A 511 7.43 12.21 -22.33
CA VAL A 511 6.77 11.02 -21.79
C VAL A 511 7.68 10.36 -20.76
N ASP A 512 7.16 10.17 -19.55
CA ASP A 512 7.84 9.45 -18.50
C ASP A 512 7.69 7.94 -18.71
N LYS A 513 8.77 7.30 -19.18
CA LYS A 513 8.79 5.87 -19.46
C LYS A 513 8.74 5.04 -18.18
N ASP A 514 9.30 5.55 -17.08
CA ASP A 514 9.41 4.83 -15.82
C ASP A 514 8.04 4.76 -15.15
N ALA A 515 7.27 5.85 -15.22
CA ALA A 515 5.87 5.87 -14.79
C ALA A 515 4.99 4.86 -15.59
N LEU A 516 5.17 4.79 -16.92
CA LEU A 516 4.46 3.79 -17.74
C LEU A 516 4.83 2.36 -17.35
N ILE A 517 6.10 2.08 -17.05
CA ILE A 517 6.57 0.76 -16.60
C ILE A 517 5.97 0.42 -15.23
N TYR A 518 5.97 1.37 -14.29
CA TYR A 518 5.33 1.21 -13.00
C TYR A 518 3.84 0.82 -13.14
N LEU A 519 3.08 1.52 -13.98
CA LEU A 519 1.66 1.20 -14.21
C LEU A 519 1.45 -0.21 -14.81
N ILE A 520 2.35 -0.66 -15.70
CA ILE A 520 2.30 -2.02 -16.25
C ILE A 520 2.55 -3.04 -15.14
N LEU A 521 3.61 -2.86 -14.33
CA LEU A 521 3.95 -3.75 -13.22
C LEU A 521 2.83 -3.80 -12.18
N ALA A 522 2.25 -2.65 -11.84
CA ALA A 522 1.14 -2.54 -10.89
C ALA A 522 -0.09 -3.31 -11.37
N ASN A 523 -0.51 -3.12 -12.62
CA ASN A 523 -1.66 -3.85 -13.18
C ASN A 523 -1.38 -5.34 -13.31
N GLU A 524 -0.19 -5.76 -13.75
CA GLU A 524 0.15 -7.19 -13.84
C GLU A 524 0.12 -7.86 -12.47
N MET A 525 0.77 -7.25 -11.48
CA MET A 525 0.77 -7.73 -10.11
C MET A 525 -0.65 -7.81 -9.53
N LEU A 526 -1.45 -6.75 -9.66
CA LEU A 526 -2.81 -6.71 -9.13
C LEU A 526 -3.68 -7.82 -9.73
N HIS A 527 -3.67 -8.00 -11.04
CA HIS A 527 -4.50 -9.03 -11.69
C HIS A 527 -3.94 -10.45 -11.54
N GLU A 528 -2.63 -10.60 -11.30
CA GLU A 528 -2.02 -11.91 -10.97
C GLU A 528 -2.38 -12.35 -9.56
N LEU A 529 -2.26 -11.46 -8.57
CA LEU A 529 -2.56 -11.75 -7.17
C LEU A 529 -4.07 -11.76 -6.88
N HIS A 530 -4.83 -10.93 -7.59
CA HIS A 530 -6.26 -10.70 -7.36
C HIS A 530 -7.02 -10.62 -8.70
N PRO A 531 -7.36 -11.75 -9.33
CA PRO A 531 -7.96 -11.77 -10.68
C PRO A 531 -9.28 -11.02 -10.85
N ASP A 532 -10.02 -10.80 -9.75
CA ASP A 532 -11.31 -10.10 -9.74
C ASP A 532 -11.17 -8.60 -9.37
N ILE A 533 -9.94 -8.08 -9.19
CA ILE A 533 -9.68 -6.67 -8.88
C ILE A 533 -10.10 -5.78 -10.05
N ILE A 534 -10.57 -4.56 -9.76
CA ILE A 534 -10.91 -3.57 -10.79
C ILE A 534 -9.93 -2.40 -10.73
N THR A 535 -9.40 -2.01 -11.88
CA THR A 535 -8.48 -0.88 -12.03
C THR A 535 -9.06 0.14 -13.01
N ILE A 536 -9.16 1.40 -12.56
CA ILE A 536 -9.75 2.50 -13.33
C ILE A 536 -8.67 3.58 -13.55
N ALA A 537 -8.44 3.92 -14.81
CA ALA A 537 -7.51 4.98 -15.21
C ALA A 537 -8.21 6.34 -15.28
N GLU A 538 -7.80 7.29 -14.44
CA GLU A 538 -8.14 8.71 -14.60
C GLU A 538 -7.03 9.42 -15.39
N ASP A 539 -7.17 9.42 -16.73
CA ASP A 539 -6.24 10.08 -17.64
C ASP A 539 -6.94 11.10 -18.54
N ALA A 540 -6.60 12.38 -18.38
CA ALA A 540 -7.12 13.46 -19.21
C ALA A 540 -6.52 13.50 -20.62
N THR A 541 -5.44 12.76 -20.88
CA THR A 541 -4.74 12.76 -22.18
C THR A 541 -5.18 11.64 -23.12
N TYR A 542 -5.94 10.67 -22.60
CA TYR A 542 -6.43 9.50 -23.32
C TYR A 542 -5.32 8.69 -24.01
N TYR A 543 -4.28 8.34 -23.25
CA TYR A 543 -3.14 7.56 -23.72
C TYR A 543 -3.57 6.31 -24.52
N PRO A 544 -3.05 6.08 -25.74
CA PRO A 544 -3.41 4.93 -26.55
C PRO A 544 -3.04 3.61 -25.87
N GLY A 545 -4.05 2.78 -25.57
CA GLY A 545 -3.85 1.46 -24.97
C GLY A 545 -3.94 1.42 -23.44
N LEU A 546 -4.55 2.43 -22.79
CA LEU A 546 -4.84 2.41 -21.35
C LEU A 546 -5.46 1.09 -20.90
N CYS A 547 -6.58 0.69 -21.52
CA CYS A 547 -7.32 -0.51 -21.17
C CYS A 547 -7.01 -1.74 -22.05
N GLU A 548 -5.85 -1.73 -22.70
CA GLU A 548 -5.41 -2.90 -23.47
C GLU A 548 -4.51 -3.80 -22.59
N PRO A 549 -4.54 -5.13 -22.79
CA PRO A 549 -3.71 -6.03 -22.00
C PRO A 549 -2.22 -5.70 -22.11
N THR A 550 -1.47 -5.85 -21.02
CA THR A 550 -0.02 -5.61 -20.98
C THR A 550 0.74 -6.52 -21.95
N THR A 551 0.27 -7.77 -22.11
CA THR A 551 0.76 -8.75 -23.10
C THR A 551 0.61 -8.30 -24.55
N GLN A 552 -0.31 -7.37 -24.83
CA GLN A 552 -0.51 -6.78 -26.14
C GLN A 552 0.18 -5.42 -26.31
N GLY A 553 0.85 -4.93 -25.28
CA GLY A 553 1.50 -3.62 -25.24
C GLY A 553 0.64 -2.50 -24.66
N GLY A 554 -0.48 -2.80 -23.99
CA GLY A 554 -1.25 -1.78 -23.25
C GLY A 554 -0.73 -1.54 -21.83
N LEU A 555 -1.48 -0.80 -21.03
CA LEU A 555 -1.20 -0.54 -19.61
C LEU A 555 -1.94 -1.48 -18.65
N GLY A 556 -2.95 -2.20 -19.13
CA GLY A 556 -3.62 -3.26 -18.37
C GLY A 556 -4.78 -2.81 -17.47
N PHE A 557 -5.27 -1.57 -17.60
CA PHE A 557 -6.43 -1.11 -16.83
C PHE A 557 -7.74 -1.76 -17.31
N ASP A 558 -8.69 -1.96 -16.40
CA ASP A 558 -10.02 -2.49 -16.75
C ASP A 558 -10.93 -1.45 -17.34
N TYR A 559 -10.88 -0.22 -16.83
CA TYR A 559 -11.71 0.91 -17.25
C TYR A 559 -10.92 2.20 -17.33
N TRP A 560 -11.44 3.18 -18.06
CA TRP A 560 -10.95 4.55 -18.05
C TRP A 560 -12.10 5.55 -17.85
N ALA A 561 -11.80 6.64 -17.15
CA ALA A 561 -12.75 7.69 -16.84
C ALA A 561 -12.86 8.70 -18.01
N ASN A 562 -14.06 8.89 -18.56
CA ASN A 562 -14.27 9.88 -19.63
C ASN A 562 -14.53 11.28 -19.08
N LEU A 563 -13.43 12.03 -18.90
CA LEU A 563 -13.43 13.40 -18.39
C LEU A 563 -14.04 14.42 -19.36
N SER A 564 -14.21 14.06 -20.65
CA SER A 564 -14.78 14.97 -21.64
C SER A 564 -16.30 15.08 -21.55
N ILE A 565 -17.01 14.11 -20.97
CA ILE A 565 -18.47 14.15 -20.87
C ILE A 565 -18.94 15.29 -19.94
N PRO A 566 -18.43 15.44 -18.70
CA PRO A 566 -18.85 16.55 -17.85
C PRO A 566 -18.41 17.90 -18.37
N GLU A 567 -17.19 18.01 -18.92
CA GLU A 567 -16.72 19.29 -19.48
C GLU A 567 -17.59 19.71 -20.69
N MET A 568 -18.01 18.76 -21.52
CA MET A 568 -18.96 19.01 -22.60
C MET A 568 -20.29 19.53 -22.06
N TRP A 569 -20.88 18.85 -21.07
CA TRP A 569 -22.16 19.26 -20.50
C TRP A 569 -22.09 20.62 -19.81
N LEU A 570 -21.03 20.86 -19.03
CA LEU A 570 -20.77 22.14 -18.40
C LEU A 570 -20.67 23.26 -19.43
N TRP A 571 -19.88 23.06 -20.49
CA TRP A 571 -19.75 24.06 -21.54
C TRP A 571 -21.09 24.39 -22.21
N HIS A 572 -21.91 23.37 -22.47
CA HIS A 572 -23.26 23.55 -23.02
C HIS A 572 -24.18 24.33 -22.07
N LEU A 573 -24.18 24.01 -20.78
CA LEU A 573 -25.02 24.66 -19.78
C LEU A 573 -24.64 26.12 -19.53
N GLU A 574 -23.34 26.45 -19.55
CA GLU A 574 -22.87 27.80 -19.26
C GLU A 574 -22.80 28.73 -20.49
N ASN A 575 -22.50 28.18 -21.68
CA ASN A 575 -22.08 29.00 -22.82
C ASN A 575 -22.99 28.89 -24.06
N VAL A 576 -23.89 27.90 -24.13
CA VAL A 576 -24.68 27.65 -25.36
C VAL A 576 -26.18 27.63 -25.07
N PRO A 577 -26.98 28.50 -25.70
CA PRO A 577 -28.44 28.42 -25.60
C PRO A 577 -28.94 27.03 -26.02
N GLU A 578 -29.88 26.46 -25.26
CA GLU A 578 -30.40 25.08 -25.48
C GLU A 578 -30.82 24.79 -26.93
N ARG A 579 -31.44 25.76 -27.61
CA ARG A 579 -31.87 25.64 -29.01
C ARG A 579 -30.71 25.48 -30.02
N GLU A 580 -29.48 25.79 -29.60
CA GLU A 580 -28.26 25.74 -30.41
C GLU A 580 -27.41 24.50 -30.08
N TRP A 581 -27.90 23.61 -29.19
CA TRP A 581 -27.22 22.36 -28.88
C TRP A 581 -27.18 21.44 -30.10
N SER A 582 -25.98 20.97 -30.45
CA SER A 582 -25.76 20.11 -31.59
C SER A 582 -25.75 18.65 -31.17
N MET A 583 -26.82 17.91 -31.47
CA MET A 583 -26.90 16.47 -31.17
C MET A 583 -25.75 15.67 -31.78
N ASN A 584 -25.28 16.04 -32.97
CA ASN A 584 -24.12 15.38 -33.59
C ASN A 584 -22.83 15.56 -32.78
N LYS A 585 -22.62 16.74 -32.17
CA LYS A 585 -21.44 16.99 -31.32
C LYS A 585 -21.55 16.21 -30.01
N ILE A 586 -22.74 16.21 -29.39
CA ILE A 586 -23.02 15.47 -28.15
C ILE A 586 -22.79 13.98 -28.36
N MET A 587 -23.41 13.40 -29.39
CA MET A 587 -23.28 11.97 -29.70
C MET A 587 -21.83 11.56 -30.01
N LYS A 588 -21.02 12.45 -30.57
CA LYS A 588 -19.60 12.18 -30.83
C LYS A 588 -18.77 12.04 -29.55
N VAL A 589 -19.15 12.72 -28.47
CA VAL A 589 -18.47 12.62 -27.16
C VAL A 589 -19.00 11.43 -26.35
N LEU A 590 -20.32 11.18 -26.40
CA LEU A 590 -20.96 10.09 -25.66
C LEU A 590 -20.66 8.71 -26.26
N ILE A 591 -20.50 8.62 -27.58
CA ILE A 591 -20.17 7.35 -28.25
C ILE A 591 -18.66 7.28 -28.44
N SER A 592 -18.01 6.46 -27.63
CA SER A 592 -16.63 6.02 -27.87
C SER A 592 -16.63 4.66 -28.59
N SER A 593 -15.67 4.47 -29.50
CA SER A 593 -15.40 3.17 -30.13
C SER A 593 -14.69 2.20 -29.19
N ASN A 594 -14.19 2.69 -28.05
CA ASN A 594 -13.50 1.89 -27.05
C ASN A 594 -14.49 1.28 -26.06
N HIS A 595 -14.46 -0.03 -25.96
CA HIS A 595 -15.12 -0.75 -24.87
C HIS A 595 -14.40 -0.40 -23.55
N HIS A 596 -15.10 -0.46 -22.41
CA HIS A 596 -14.55 -0.17 -21.06
C HIS A 596 -14.47 1.31 -20.61
N MET A 597 -15.37 2.15 -21.10
CA MET A 597 -15.50 3.54 -20.66
C MET A 597 -16.39 3.66 -19.41
N LEU A 598 -15.92 4.37 -18.39
CA LEU A 598 -16.75 4.86 -17.30
C LEU A 598 -17.23 6.28 -17.63
N SER A 599 -18.54 6.50 -17.55
CA SER A 599 -19.18 7.77 -17.90
C SER A 599 -19.88 8.37 -16.69
N TYR A 600 -19.66 9.67 -16.50
CA TYR A 600 -20.29 10.49 -15.47
C TYR A 600 -20.76 11.79 -16.14
N VAL A 601 -21.91 12.28 -15.70
CA VAL A 601 -22.50 13.53 -16.21
C VAL A 601 -21.86 14.72 -15.51
N GLU A 602 -21.67 14.60 -14.20
CA GLU A 602 -20.95 15.52 -13.32
C GLU A 602 -20.08 14.69 -12.36
N ASN A 603 -19.01 15.29 -11.84
CA ASN A 603 -18.10 14.61 -10.91
C ASN A 603 -17.51 15.58 -9.87
N HIS A 604 -16.80 15.03 -8.89
CA HIS A 604 -16.18 15.83 -7.83
C HIS A 604 -15.14 16.86 -8.34
N ASN A 605 -14.50 16.65 -9.50
CA ASN A 605 -13.51 17.58 -10.06
C ASN A 605 -14.09 19.00 -10.29
N GLN A 606 -15.37 19.09 -10.66
CA GLN A 606 -16.08 20.36 -10.78
C GLN A 606 -16.23 21.04 -9.41
N SER A 607 -16.56 20.28 -8.37
CA SER A 607 -16.66 20.78 -7.00
C SER A 607 -15.31 21.30 -6.47
N ILE A 608 -14.22 20.56 -6.67
CA ILE A 608 -12.88 20.96 -6.20
C ILE A 608 -12.40 22.24 -6.90
N SER A 609 -12.78 22.43 -8.16
CA SER A 609 -12.46 23.64 -8.92
C SER A 609 -13.32 24.85 -8.52
N GLY A 610 -14.20 24.73 -7.52
CA GLY A 610 -15.12 25.78 -7.08
C GLY A 610 -16.23 26.08 -8.09
N ARG A 611 -16.53 25.16 -9.01
CA ARG A 611 -17.63 25.28 -9.96
C ARG A 611 -18.95 24.88 -9.30
N LYS A 612 -20.06 25.25 -9.94
CA LYS A 612 -21.43 24.95 -9.48
C LYS A 612 -21.88 23.59 -9.98
N SER A 613 -22.76 22.93 -9.24
CA SER A 613 -23.47 21.73 -9.73
C SER A 613 -24.35 22.06 -10.93
N PHE A 614 -24.69 21.07 -11.74
CA PHE A 614 -25.57 21.29 -12.89
C PHE A 614 -26.96 21.77 -12.47
N ALA A 615 -27.45 21.27 -11.33
CA ALA A 615 -28.70 21.75 -10.74
C ALA A 615 -28.64 23.25 -10.40
N GLU A 616 -27.57 23.73 -9.78
CA GLU A 616 -27.39 25.14 -9.46
C GLU A 616 -27.25 26.02 -10.72
N ILE A 617 -26.58 25.54 -11.77
CA ILE A 617 -26.43 26.29 -13.02
C ILE A 617 -27.81 26.50 -13.69
N ILE A 618 -28.61 25.43 -13.77
CA ILE A 618 -29.93 25.47 -14.41
C ILE A 618 -30.94 26.27 -13.57
N LEU A 619 -30.88 26.18 -12.24
CA LEU A 619 -31.80 26.92 -11.37
C LEU A 619 -31.45 28.42 -11.28
N ASN A 620 -30.15 28.77 -11.26
CA ASN A 620 -29.73 30.18 -11.19
C ASN A 620 -29.99 30.96 -12.48
N THR A 621 -30.06 30.29 -13.63
CA THR A 621 -30.30 30.95 -14.93
C THR A 621 -31.70 31.55 -15.07
N GLY A 622 -32.63 31.29 -14.13
CA GLY A 622 -33.93 31.97 -14.10
C GLY A 622 -34.39 32.49 -12.74
N MET A 623 -33.46 32.77 -11.80
CA MET A 623 -33.79 33.59 -10.63
C MET A 623 -34.02 35.06 -11.06
N CYS A 624 -35.27 35.39 -11.38
CA CYS A 624 -35.74 36.77 -11.45
C CYS A 624 -35.77 37.38 -10.03
N SER A 625 -35.59 38.70 -9.95
CA SER A 625 -35.37 39.54 -8.75
C SER A 625 -36.46 39.52 -7.66
N SER A 626 -37.36 38.54 -7.62
CA SER A 626 -38.51 38.46 -6.70
C SER A 626 -38.51 37.28 -5.72
N GLY A 627 -37.46 36.43 -5.70
CA GLY A 627 -37.29 35.43 -4.64
C GLY A 627 -38.29 34.26 -4.63
N SER A 628 -39.17 34.14 -5.63
CA SER A 628 -40.00 32.97 -5.88
C SER A 628 -39.45 32.20 -7.09
N VAL A 629 -39.09 30.93 -6.91
CA VAL A 629 -38.72 30.05 -8.02
C VAL A 629 -40.00 29.70 -8.79
N ASP A 630 -39.98 29.91 -10.11
CA ASP A 630 -41.09 29.56 -11.01
C ASP A 630 -41.24 28.02 -11.09
N ASP A 631 -42.44 27.49 -10.87
CA ASP A 631 -42.72 26.05 -10.92
C ASP A 631 -42.39 25.46 -12.31
N ASP A 632 -42.56 26.25 -13.37
CA ASP A 632 -42.21 25.85 -14.74
C ASP A 632 -40.69 25.68 -14.90
N LEU A 633 -39.91 26.49 -14.19
CA LEU A 633 -38.45 26.41 -14.21
C LEU A 633 -37.95 25.19 -13.44
N ILE A 634 -38.56 24.87 -12.29
CA ILE A 634 -38.25 23.65 -11.53
C ILE A 634 -38.57 22.40 -12.36
N PHE A 635 -39.73 22.39 -13.03
CA PHE A 635 -40.13 21.28 -13.89
C PHE A 635 -39.16 21.10 -15.05
N LYS A 636 -38.78 22.19 -15.73
CA LYS A 636 -37.80 22.18 -16.81
C LYS A 636 -36.42 21.69 -16.31
N ALA A 637 -35.93 22.23 -15.20
CA ALA A 637 -34.65 21.86 -14.62
C ALA A 637 -34.59 20.38 -14.25
N SER A 638 -35.64 19.89 -13.57
CA SER A 638 -35.77 18.48 -13.18
C SER A 638 -35.83 17.55 -14.39
N SER A 639 -36.49 17.98 -15.47
CA SER A 639 -36.58 17.21 -16.71
C SER A 639 -35.25 17.16 -17.45
N LEU A 640 -34.55 18.30 -17.55
CA LEU A 640 -33.25 18.37 -18.21
C LEU A 640 -32.22 17.51 -17.47
N LEU A 641 -32.11 17.64 -16.14
CA LEU A 641 -31.19 16.82 -15.33
C LEU A 641 -31.41 15.31 -15.55
N LYS A 642 -32.67 14.86 -15.61
CA LYS A 642 -33.02 13.45 -15.89
C LYS A 642 -32.73 12.99 -17.31
N VAL A 643 -32.57 13.90 -18.26
CA VAL A 643 -32.21 13.57 -19.65
C VAL A 643 -30.70 13.53 -19.82
N LEU A 644 -29.96 14.31 -19.02
CA LEU A 644 -28.51 14.28 -19.00
C LEU A 644 -27.96 12.99 -18.37
N VAL A 645 -28.59 12.53 -17.29
CA VAL A 645 -28.32 11.26 -16.57
C VAL A 645 -29.00 10.09 -17.25
#